data_AF-A0AAJ6B0P2-F1
#
_entry.id   AF-A0AAJ6B0P2-F1
#
_cell.length_a   1.000
_cell.length_b   1.000
_cell.length_c   1.000
_cell.angle_alpha   90.00
_cell.angle_beta   90.00
_cell.angle_gamma   90.00
#
_symmetry.space_group_name_H-M   'P 1'
#
loop_
_entity.id
_entity.type
_entity.pdbx_description
1 polymer ?
#
loop_
_entity_poly.entity_id
_entity_poly.type
_entity_poly.pdbx_seq_one_letter_code
_entity_poly.pdbx_strand_id
1 'polypeptide(L)'
;MLPFAMIGGLVAYASLPVEPETWAMGSVGVALLVGIGLLWQTSMLDDFLLIVFFWLGLCLLPLHGAFFGTEMLARPAFGTYEARVDEVLSANAEAQRVVISGLVPVADARAVPIARARLVVPGETALAPGDVIRASMRLAPVPGPILPGAYDGQFHSYFSGIGAYGNVTGDFELLRQGEFDLTRAMEGMRSAIGLRIDAVLDAHSAAIGRAMVMGDQSGIDDETRDVMAAAGLAHVYSISGLHLSIVAGGLYFLLRLGMASVPGIALRWPIKKIAALGGILAAAFYLLLAGGFNNVPALRSTIMLGLVFGAVLAGRRALTMRNVAIAALAIIVIDPASVFRASFQLSFAAVVALIGVYEMPRKPFEGERSWGGRLWGTIWATALTSFIAGTATLLFSAYHFQQTAPLGVLGNVLVLPVVSLVIMPFAVLSVLAMPFGVEAPFVAVMGWGIDRMVDGAVLVAGWSQGWTGNPLLTHWALVIGLAALAWFAFVNNWWRLAGPVVALPLILLFGLDQRPDILVADTTQAVALRQADGHGLVSGKADSFAVEVWSDHYQEVFAEGFAGARCDSLGCIAQTERFSVAVIRNAAAFAEDCGLHDLIIARVRAPRSCVGGQVVDADDLAAGGVHWLAWDEAAARFEIRTAIPNLSRPWRVLPP
;
A
#
# COMPACT_ATOMS: atom_id res chain seq x y z
N MET A 1 24.38 1.09 1.04
CA MET A 1 24.08 0.82 -0.37
C MET A 1 23.49 -0.56 -0.62
N LEU A 2 23.86 -1.60 0.15
CA LEU A 2 23.31 -2.97 -0.02
C LEU A 2 21.77 -3.05 -0.17
N PRO A 3 20.93 -2.36 0.64
CA PRO A 3 19.47 -2.41 0.45
C PRO A 3 19.02 -1.78 -0.88
N PHE A 4 19.65 -0.69 -1.31
CA PHE A 4 19.33 -0.03 -2.58
C PHE A 4 19.74 -0.89 -3.78
N ALA A 5 20.89 -1.58 -3.71
CA ALA A 5 21.30 -2.54 -4.73
C ALA A 5 20.28 -3.69 -4.85
N MET A 6 19.82 -4.24 -3.72
CA MET A 6 18.81 -5.29 -3.67
C MET A 6 17.45 -4.84 -4.20
N ILE A 7 17.02 -3.60 -3.86
CA ILE A 7 15.83 -2.95 -4.45
C ILE A 7 16.00 -2.82 -5.97
N GLY A 8 17.17 -2.39 -6.45
CA GLY A 8 17.48 -2.31 -7.88
C GLY A 8 17.34 -3.65 -8.58
N GLY A 9 17.80 -4.75 -7.96
CA GLY A 9 17.63 -6.11 -8.47
C GLY A 9 16.17 -6.55 -8.57
N LEU A 10 15.36 -6.22 -7.56
CA LEU A 10 13.92 -6.49 -7.56
C LEU A 10 13.19 -5.71 -8.67
N VAL A 11 13.50 -4.43 -8.82
CA VAL A 11 12.93 -3.59 -9.88
C VAL A 11 13.34 -4.11 -11.25
N ALA A 12 14.61 -4.49 -11.43
CA ALA A 12 15.10 -5.08 -12.68
C ALA A 12 14.39 -6.40 -13.00
N TYR A 13 14.12 -7.25 -12.01
CA TYR A 13 13.34 -8.46 -12.21
C TYR A 13 11.90 -8.17 -12.62
N ALA A 14 11.24 -7.23 -11.95
CA ALA A 14 9.85 -6.87 -12.22
C ALA A 14 9.67 -6.23 -13.61
N SER A 15 10.70 -5.58 -14.15
CA SER A 15 10.69 -5.00 -15.48
C SER A 15 11.02 -5.98 -16.62
N LEU A 16 11.44 -7.22 -16.32
CA LEU A 16 11.70 -8.22 -17.35
C LEU A 16 10.41 -8.68 -18.04
N PRO A 17 10.40 -8.82 -19.38
CA PRO A 17 9.23 -9.27 -20.15
C PRO A 17 8.82 -10.72 -19.88
N VAL A 18 9.82 -11.56 -19.58
CA VAL A 18 9.66 -13.00 -19.42
C VAL A 18 10.35 -13.42 -18.13
N GLU A 19 9.85 -14.50 -17.53
CA GLU A 19 10.50 -15.11 -16.37
C GLU A 19 11.93 -15.57 -16.74
N PRO A 20 12.97 -15.13 -16.00
CA PRO A 20 14.34 -15.55 -16.27
C PRO A 20 14.51 -17.06 -16.04
N GLU A 21 15.33 -17.69 -16.89
CA GLU A 21 15.59 -19.13 -16.77
C GLU A 21 16.36 -19.46 -15.49
N THR A 22 15.87 -20.44 -14.72
CA THR A 22 16.39 -20.77 -13.39
C THR A 22 17.85 -21.23 -13.42
N TRP A 23 18.28 -21.95 -14.47
CA TRP A 23 19.66 -22.38 -14.65
C TRP A 23 20.60 -21.20 -14.91
N ALA A 24 20.14 -20.20 -15.67
CA ALA A 24 20.93 -19.01 -15.98
C ALA A 24 21.16 -18.21 -14.68
N MET A 25 20.12 -18.04 -13.87
CA MET A 25 20.23 -17.42 -12.55
C MET A 25 21.23 -18.18 -11.67
N GLY A 26 21.08 -19.49 -11.53
CA GLY A 26 21.99 -20.33 -10.74
C GLY A 26 23.46 -20.24 -11.18
N SER A 27 23.73 -20.20 -12.48
CA SER A 27 25.09 -20.08 -13.03
C SER A 27 25.77 -18.76 -12.65
N VAL A 28 25.03 -17.64 -12.70
CA VAL A 28 25.53 -16.32 -12.25
C VAL A 28 25.79 -16.34 -10.75
N GLY A 29 24.91 -16.99 -9.97
CA GLY A 29 25.12 -17.17 -8.52
C GLY A 29 26.43 -17.88 -8.19
N VAL A 30 26.77 -18.96 -8.91
CA VAL A 30 28.04 -19.68 -8.73
C VAL A 30 29.24 -18.79 -9.10
N ALA A 31 29.15 -18.07 -10.22
CA ALA A 31 30.22 -17.14 -10.64
C ALA A 31 30.45 -16.03 -9.59
N LEU A 32 29.37 -15.49 -9.01
CA LEU A 32 29.46 -14.49 -7.95
C LEU A 32 30.09 -15.05 -6.67
N LEU A 33 29.76 -16.28 -6.27
CA LEU A 33 30.39 -16.94 -5.11
C LEU A 33 31.89 -17.14 -5.31
N VAL A 34 32.32 -17.54 -6.52
CA VAL A 34 33.74 -17.62 -6.89
C VAL A 34 34.38 -16.22 -6.83
N GLY A 35 33.71 -15.20 -7.35
CA GLY A 35 34.16 -13.80 -7.27
C GLY A 35 34.36 -13.31 -5.83
N ILE A 36 33.45 -13.65 -4.89
CA ILE A 36 33.61 -13.35 -3.46
C ILE A 36 34.89 -14.01 -2.92
N GLY A 37 35.14 -15.27 -3.26
CA GLY A 37 36.34 -15.99 -2.84
C GLY A 37 37.63 -15.37 -3.38
N LEU A 38 37.64 -14.95 -4.64
CA LEU A 38 38.79 -14.32 -5.31
C LEU A 38 39.08 -12.91 -4.77
N LEU A 39 38.04 -12.15 -4.42
CA LEU A 39 38.16 -10.76 -3.99
C LEU A 39 38.19 -10.57 -2.47
N TRP A 40 38.10 -11.64 -1.67
CA TRP A 40 37.93 -11.59 -0.21
C TRP A 40 38.94 -10.73 0.53
N GLN A 41 40.19 -10.65 0.04
CA GLN A 41 41.28 -9.87 0.65
C GLN A 41 41.55 -8.53 -0.06
N THR A 42 40.74 -8.18 -1.06
CA THR A 42 40.94 -6.96 -1.86
C THR A 42 40.01 -5.84 -1.40
N SER A 43 40.41 -4.59 -1.64
CA SER A 43 39.53 -3.43 -1.41
C SER A 43 38.32 -3.37 -2.34
N MET A 44 38.30 -4.20 -3.40
CA MET A 44 37.19 -4.26 -4.36
C MET A 44 36.02 -5.11 -3.87
N LEU A 45 36.16 -5.82 -2.74
CA LEU A 45 35.11 -6.66 -2.18
C LEU A 45 33.82 -5.88 -1.90
N ASP A 46 33.95 -4.66 -1.35
CA ASP A 46 32.80 -3.85 -0.96
C ASP A 46 31.95 -3.44 -2.18
N ASP A 47 32.59 -3.05 -3.27
CA ASP A 47 31.90 -2.72 -4.54
C ASP A 47 31.31 -3.98 -5.18
N PHE A 48 32.04 -5.10 -5.13
CA PHE A 48 31.56 -6.37 -5.64
C PHE A 48 30.32 -6.89 -4.88
N LEU A 49 30.26 -6.65 -3.57
CA LEU A 49 29.08 -6.98 -2.76
C LEU A 49 27.82 -6.23 -3.22
N LEU A 50 27.93 -5.04 -3.83
CA LEU A 50 26.77 -4.38 -4.43
C LEU A 50 26.19 -5.18 -5.59
N ILE A 51 27.06 -5.74 -6.44
CA ILE A 51 26.65 -6.61 -7.56
C ILE A 51 25.99 -7.89 -7.01
N VAL A 52 26.57 -8.48 -5.96
CA VAL A 52 26.01 -9.65 -5.29
C VAL A 52 24.61 -9.35 -4.74
N PHE A 53 24.43 -8.24 -4.03
CA PHE A 53 23.11 -7.87 -3.47
C PHE A 53 22.10 -7.49 -4.56
N PHE A 54 22.53 -6.90 -5.66
CA PHE A 54 21.67 -6.69 -6.83
C PHE A 54 21.19 -8.03 -7.41
N TRP A 55 22.09 -9.00 -7.59
CA TRP A 55 21.72 -10.34 -8.06
C TRP A 55 20.81 -11.09 -7.08
N LEU A 56 21.07 -10.99 -5.77
CA LEU A 56 20.19 -11.54 -4.75
C LEU A 56 18.78 -10.93 -4.86
N GLY A 57 18.68 -9.61 -5.06
CA GLY A 57 17.41 -8.93 -5.31
C GLY A 57 16.67 -9.50 -6.52
N LEU A 58 17.38 -9.76 -7.62
CA LEU A 58 16.82 -10.36 -8.84
C LEU A 58 16.28 -11.79 -8.59
N CYS A 59 16.88 -12.54 -7.65
CA CYS A 59 16.48 -13.90 -7.30
C CYS A 59 15.35 -13.99 -6.26
N LEU A 60 15.15 -12.95 -5.45
CA LEU A 60 14.23 -13.00 -4.32
C LEU A 60 12.76 -13.19 -4.73
N LEU A 61 12.28 -12.48 -5.76
CA LEU A 61 10.89 -12.63 -6.22
C LEU A 61 10.59 -14.01 -6.82
N PRO A 62 11.39 -14.58 -7.74
CA PRO A 62 11.21 -15.96 -8.19
C PRO A 62 11.15 -16.96 -7.05
N LEU A 63 12.10 -16.87 -6.11
CA LEU A 63 12.16 -17.77 -4.97
C LEU A 63 10.92 -17.62 -4.09
N HIS A 64 10.52 -16.39 -3.79
CA HIS A 64 9.31 -16.14 -3.00
C HIS A 64 8.04 -16.62 -3.72
N GLY A 65 7.95 -16.44 -5.05
CA GLY A 65 6.85 -16.95 -5.85
C GLY A 65 6.80 -18.48 -5.86
N ALA A 66 7.94 -19.15 -5.90
CA ALA A 66 8.00 -20.62 -5.84
C ALA A 66 7.55 -21.19 -4.48
N PHE A 67 7.82 -20.49 -3.38
CA PHE A 67 7.44 -20.94 -2.03
C PHE A 67 6.05 -20.51 -1.58
N PHE A 68 5.60 -19.31 -1.97
CA PHE A 68 4.39 -18.68 -1.43
C PHE A 68 3.37 -18.27 -2.51
N GLY A 69 3.74 -18.38 -3.79
CA GLY A 69 2.85 -18.09 -4.91
C GLY A 69 1.72 -19.10 -5.05
N THR A 70 0.77 -18.78 -5.92
CA THR A 70 -0.36 -19.65 -6.28
C THR A 70 -0.66 -19.49 -7.76
N GLU A 71 -1.34 -20.46 -8.36
CA GLU A 71 -1.93 -20.23 -9.69
C GLU A 71 -3.01 -19.15 -9.60
N MET A 72 -3.12 -18.35 -10.66
CA MET A 72 -4.11 -17.28 -10.78
C MET A 72 -5.34 -17.81 -11.52
N LEU A 73 -6.52 -17.61 -10.95
CA LEU A 73 -7.77 -18.08 -11.56
C LEU A 73 -8.03 -17.35 -12.87
N ALA A 74 -8.04 -18.08 -14.00
CA ALA A 74 -8.21 -17.46 -15.32
C ALA A 74 -9.67 -17.21 -15.72
N ARG A 75 -10.59 -18.10 -15.32
CA ARG A 75 -12.01 -18.00 -15.66
C ARG A 75 -12.85 -18.11 -14.39
N PRO A 76 -13.93 -17.32 -14.26
CA PRO A 76 -14.82 -17.42 -13.11
C PRO A 76 -15.26 -18.86 -12.84
N ALA A 77 -15.35 -19.22 -11.57
CA ALA A 77 -15.84 -20.50 -11.10
C ALA A 77 -17.08 -20.25 -10.25
N PHE A 78 -18.12 -21.05 -10.47
CA PHE A 78 -19.37 -21.02 -9.71
C PHE A 78 -19.62 -22.39 -9.13
N GLY A 79 -20.09 -22.45 -7.89
CA GLY A 79 -20.43 -23.71 -7.25
C GLY A 79 -20.36 -23.61 -5.73
N THR A 80 -20.68 -24.72 -5.09
CA THR A 80 -20.55 -24.87 -3.64
C THR A 80 -19.17 -25.42 -3.32
N TYR A 81 -18.48 -24.77 -2.39
CA TYR A 81 -17.17 -25.22 -1.93
C TYR A 81 -17.15 -25.29 -0.41
N GLU A 82 -16.43 -26.26 0.11
CA GLU A 82 -15.96 -26.28 1.49
C GLU A 82 -14.62 -25.58 1.56
N ALA A 83 -14.43 -24.70 2.52
CA ALA A 83 -13.18 -23.99 2.71
C ALA A 83 -12.93 -23.68 4.18
N ARG A 84 -11.65 -23.58 4.55
CA ARG A 84 -11.21 -23.14 5.87
C ARG A 84 -10.99 -21.63 5.87
N VAL A 85 -11.50 -20.94 6.88
CA VAL A 85 -11.20 -19.52 7.14
C VAL A 85 -9.80 -19.42 7.74
N ASP A 86 -8.88 -18.79 7.02
CA ASP A 86 -7.52 -18.51 7.53
C ASP A 86 -7.50 -17.22 8.33
N GLU A 87 -8.20 -16.18 7.86
CA GLU A 87 -8.12 -14.83 8.40
C GLU A 87 -9.43 -14.05 8.16
N VAL A 88 -9.76 -13.17 9.09
CA VAL A 88 -10.86 -12.20 8.97
C VAL A 88 -10.24 -10.81 8.80
N LEU A 89 -10.26 -10.29 7.58
CA LEU A 89 -9.63 -9.00 7.24
C LEU A 89 -10.43 -7.82 7.79
N SER A 90 -11.75 -7.89 7.71
CA SER A 90 -12.66 -6.88 8.22
C SER A 90 -14.04 -7.48 8.45
N ALA A 91 -14.74 -7.03 9.49
CA ALA A 91 -16.09 -7.47 9.79
C ALA A 91 -16.97 -6.26 10.13
N ASN A 92 -18.00 -6.04 9.32
CA ASN A 92 -19.05 -5.06 9.58
C ASN A 92 -20.40 -5.79 9.68
N ALA A 93 -21.45 -5.08 10.08
CA ALA A 93 -22.79 -5.65 10.18
C ALA A 93 -23.32 -6.23 8.86
N GLU A 94 -22.95 -5.64 7.72
CA GLU A 94 -23.42 -6.06 6.40
C GLU A 94 -22.62 -7.22 5.81
N ALA A 95 -21.29 -7.17 5.95
CA ALA A 95 -20.38 -8.11 5.30
C ALA A 95 -19.08 -8.32 6.08
N GLN A 96 -18.53 -9.52 5.94
CA GLN A 96 -17.20 -9.91 6.39
C GLN A 96 -16.31 -10.19 5.19
N ARG A 97 -15.09 -9.66 5.20
CA ARG A 97 -14.06 -9.98 4.20
C ARG A 97 -13.10 -10.96 4.84
N VAL A 98 -13.03 -12.17 4.30
CA VAL A 98 -12.22 -13.25 4.84
C VAL A 98 -11.24 -13.79 3.79
N VAL A 99 -10.13 -14.37 4.25
CA VAL A 99 -9.24 -15.18 3.42
C VAL A 99 -9.52 -16.64 3.73
N ILE A 100 -9.75 -17.42 2.70
CA ILE A 100 -10.04 -18.85 2.81
C ILE A 100 -8.96 -19.69 2.12
N SER A 101 -8.73 -20.89 2.63
CA SER A 101 -7.84 -21.91 2.07
C SER A 101 -8.51 -23.28 2.00
N GLY A 102 -7.84 -24.21 1.32
CA GLY A 102 -8.28 -25.60 1.25
C GLY A 102 -9.64 -25.76 0.58
N LEU A 103 -9.84 -25.07 -0.56
CA LEU A 103 -11.09 -25.12 -1.29
C LEU A 103 -11.33 -26.53 -1.85
N VAL A 104 -12.38 -27.19 -1.36
CA VAL A 104 -12.83 -28.49 -1.84
C VAL A 104 -14.18 -28.30 -2.56
N PRO A 105 -14.28 -28.61 -3.85
CA PRO A 105 -15.56 -28.53 -4.56
C PRO A 105 -16.54 -29.56 -4.00
N VAL A 106 -17.80 -29.15 -3.83
CA VAL A 106 -18.91 -30.02 -3.44
C VAL A 106 -19.81 -30.27 -4.66
N ALA A 107 -20.26 -31.51 -4.83
CA ALA A 107 -21.07 -31.96 -5.97
C ALA A 107 -20.38 -31.67 -7.33
N ASP A 108 -21.08 -31.04 -8.28
CA ASP A 108 -20.59 -30.78 -9.65
C ASP A 108 -19.73 -29.50 -9.77
N ALA A 109 -19.29 -28.92 -8.65
CA ALA A 109 -18.45 -27.73 -8.68
C ALA A 109 -17.07 -28.03 -9.30
N ARG A 110 -16.57 -27.10 -10.14
CA ARG A 110 -15.27 -27.24 -10.78
C ARG A 110 -14.14 -27.11 -9.75
N ALA A 111 -13.20 -28.03 -9.71
CA ALA A 111 -11.98 -27.87 -8.91
C ALA A 111 -11.19 -26.62 -9.37
N VAL A 112 -10.72 -25.83 -8.41
CA VAL A 112 -9.96 -24.61 -8.66
C VAL A 112 -8.57 -24.75 -8.05
N PRO A 113 -7.48 -24.74 -8.85
CA PRO A 113 -6.12 -25.02 -8.38
C PRO A 113 -5.47 -23.79 -7.70
N ILE A 114 -6.17 -23.15 -6.77
CA ILE A 114 -5.66 -21.99 -6.02
C ILE A 114 -5.41 -22.37 -4.56
N ALA A 115 -4.35 -21.81 -3.97
CA ALA A 115 -4.04 -22.04 -2.56
C ALA A 115 -5.03 -21.32 -1.63
N ARG A 116 -5.30 -20.03 -1.91
CA ARG A 116 -6.21 -19.18 -1.14
C ARG A 116 -7.08 -18.29 -2.04
N ALA A 117 -8.23 -17.89 -1.49
CA ALA A 117 -9.12 -16.91 -2.10
C ALA A 117 -9.56 -15.86 -1.07
N ARG A 118 -9.81 -14.64 -1.54
CA ARG A 118 -10.45 -13.60 -0.72
C ARG A 118 -11.95 -13.62 -0.98
N LEU A 119 -12.75 -13.79 0.07
CA LEU A 119 -14.20 -13.95 -0.02
C LEU A 119 -14.92 -12.83 0.74
N VAL A 120 -15.97 -12.29 0.14
CA VAL A 120 -16.97 -11.47 0.83
C VAL A 120 -18.12 -12.38 1.26
N VAL A 121 -18.38 -12.41 2.57
CA VAL A 121 -19.37 -13.26 3.24
C VAL A 121 -20.40 -12.37 3.93
N PRO A 122 -21.68 -12.76 4.02
CA PRO A 122 -22.68 -12.03 4.80
C PRO A 122 -22.27 -11.82 6.26
N GLY A 123 -22.59 -10.66 6.83
CA GLY A 123 -22.21 -10.28 8.20
C GLY A 123 -22.94 -11.01 9.33
N GLU A 124 -24.01 -11.75 9.02
CA GLU A 124 -24.90 -12.36 10.01
C GLU A 124 -24.23 -13.43 10.88
N THR A 125 -23.29 -14.18 10.31
CA THR A 125 -22.57 -15.24 11.04
C THR A 125 -21.19 -14.74 11.43
N ALA A 126 -20.90 -14.71 12.74
CA ALA A 126 -19.58 -14.38 13.23
C ALA A 126 -18.59 -15.49 12.89
N LEU A 127 -17.70 -15.24 11.92
CA LEU A 127 -16.62 -16.15 11.57
C LEU A 127 -15.35 -15.84 12.36
N ALA A 128 -14.58 -16.88 12.65
CA ALA A 128 -13.27 -16.78 13.25
C ALA A 128 -12.24 -17.66 12.50
N PRO A 129 -10.95 -17.30 12.55
CA PRO A 129 -9.88 -18.14 12.01
C PRO A 129 -10.00 -19.60 12.48
N GLY A 130 -9.78 -20.52 11.53
CA GLY A 130 -9.91 -21.96 11.71
C GLY A 130 -11.29 -22.55 11.43
N ASP A 131 -12.34 -21.74 11.28
CA ASP A 131 -13.68 -22.22 10.92
C ASP A 131 -13.69 -22.90 9.55
N VAL A 132 -14.51 -23.93 9.39
CA VAL A 132 -14.77 -24.58 8.10
C VAL A 132 -16.18 -24.23 7.67
N ILE A 133 -16.28 -23.55 6.53
CA ILE A 133 -17.53 -23.10 5.94
C ILE A 133 -17.84 -23.92 4.69
N ARG A 134 -19.12 -24.15 4.43
CA ARG A 134 -19.65 -24.61 3.14
C ARG A 134 -20.50 -23.50 2.58
N ALA A 135 -20.14 -22.99 1.41
CA ALA A 135 -20.88 -21.89 0.81
C ALA A 135 -20.96 -22.01 -0.70
N SER A 136 -22.11 -21.61 -1.25
CA SER A 136 -22.27 -21.35 -2.67
C SER A 136 -21.61 -20.02 -2.99
N MET A 137 -20.50 -20.07 -3.74
CA MET A 137 -19.65 -18.92 -4.00
C MET A 137 -19.36 -18.75 -5.49
N ARG A 138 -19.17 -17.48 -5.86
CA ARG A 138 -18.63 -17.08 -7.16
C ARG A 138 -17.19 -16.65 -6.96
N LEU A 139 -16.26 -17.39 -7.55
CA LEU A 139 -14.85 -17.03 -7.60
C LEU A 139 -14.55 -16.38 -8.96
N ALA A 140 -13.87 -15.26 -8.96
CA ALA A 140 -13.48 -14.48 -10.12
C ALA A 140 -11.95 -14.28 -10.14
N PRO A 141 -11.37 -14.09 -11.34
CA PRO A 141 -9.98 -13.66 -11.48
C PRO A 141 -9.69 -12.42 -10.64
N VAL A 142 -8.49 -12.32 -10.09
CA VAL A 142 -8.02 -11.09 -9.43
C VAL A 142 -7.92 -9.98 -10.49
N PRO A 143 -8.52 -8.80 -10.26
CA PRO A 143 -8.45 -7.70 -11.21
C PRO A 143 -7.01 -7.22 -11.41
N GLY A 144 -6.67 -6.90 -12.66
CA GLY A 144 -5.41 -6.27 -13.02
C GLY A 144 -5.35 -4.79 -12.60
N PRO A 145 -4.23 -4.10 -12.90
CA PRO A 145 -4.13 -2.66 -12.70
C PRO A 145 -5.16 -1.90 -13.56
N ILE A 146 -5.76 -0.86 -12.99
CA ILE A 146 -6.81 -0.05 -13.66
C ILE A 146 -6.22 1.14 -14.43
N LEU A 147 -4.92 1.38 -14.27
CA LEU A 147 -4.14 2.42 -14.94
C LEU A 147 -2.70 1.91 -15.14
N PRO A 148 -2.00 2.35 -16.20
CA PRO A 148 -0.57 2.10 -16.34
C PRO A 148 0.21 2.63 -15.14
N GLY A 149 0.99 1.75 -14.50
CA GLY A 149 1.83 2.10 -13.35
C GLY A 149 1.12 2.25 -12.01
N ALA A 150 -0.20 2.04 -11.98
CA ALA A 150 -0.96 2.03 -10.74
C ALA A 150 -0.76 0.71 -9.97
N TYR A 151 -1.45 0.62 -8.84
CA TYR A 151 -1.42 -0.55 -7.98
C TYR A 151 -1.82 -1.83 -8.74
N ASP A 152 -0.92 -2.82 -8.72
CA ASP A 152 -1.13 -4.11 -9.37
C ASP A 152 -1.66 -5.15 -8.39
N GLY A 153 -2.98 -5.34 -8.41
CA GLY A 153 -3.67 -6.31 -7.56
C GLY A 153 -3.21 -7.74 -7.80
N GLN A 154 -3.03 -8.15 -9.05
CA GLN A 154 -2.57 -9.48 -9.42
C GLN A 154 -1.17 -9.78 -8.88
N PHE A 155 -0.22 -8.84 -9.04
CA PHE A 155 1.14 -8.98 -8.52
C PHE A 155 1.13 -9.21 -7.01
N HIS A 156 0.43 -8.36 -6.25
CA HIS A 156 0.42 -8.46 -4.80
C HIS A 156 -0.36 -9.69 -4.30
N SER A 157 -1.49 -10.03 -4.92
CA SER A 157 -2.25 -11.23 -4.56
C SER A 157 -1.46 -12.51 -4.82
N TYR A 158 -0.74 -12.60 -5.94
CA TYR A 158 0.12 -13.75 -6.25
C TYR A 158 1.19 -13.98 -5.18
N PHE A 159 1.97 -12.95 -4.82
CA PHE A 159 3.01 -13.09 -3.78
C PHE A 159 2.43 -13.28 -2.37
N SER A 160 1.16 -12.94 -2.16
CA SER A 160 0.40 -13.28 -0.96
C SER A 160 -0.36 -14.61 -1.09
N GLY A 161 -0.11 -15.42 -2.12
CA GLY A 161 -0.73 -16.73 -2.31
C GLY A 161 -2.26 -16.72 -2.47
N ILE A 162 -2.84 -15.60 -2.90
CA ILE A 162 -4.27 -15.43 -3.18
C ILE A 162 -4.48 -15.46 -4.69
N GLY A 163 -5.20 -16.48 -5.18
CA GLY A 163 -5.37 -16.73 -6.62
C GLY A 163 -6.71 -16.26 -7.19
N ALA A 164 -7.68 -15.93 -6.32
CA ALA A 164 -9.01 -15.49 -6.72
C ALA A 164 -9.66 -14.59 -5.68
N TYR A 165 -10.56 -13.71 -6.15
CA TYR A 165 -11.51 -12.98 -5.32
C TYR A 165 -12.91 -13.54 -5.53
N GLY A 166 -13.77 -13.46 -4.53
CA GLY A 166 -15.13 -13.96 -4.67
C GLY A 166 -16.12 -13.40 -3.67
N ASN A 167 -17.36 -13.78 -3.87
CA ASN A 167 -18.46 -13.49 -2.97
C ASN A 167 -19.34 -14.74 -2.78
N VAL A 168 -19.95 -14.85 -1.60
CA VAL A 168 -21.00 -15.83 -1.33
C VAL A 168 -22.27 -15.38 -2.05
N THR A 169 -22.89 -16.27 -2.81
CA THR A 169 -24.07 -15.98 -3.64
C THR A 169 -25.33 -16.71 -3.21
N GLY A 170 -25.24 -17.67 -2.30
CA GLY A 170 -26.36 -18.49 -1.87
C GLY A 170 -26.09 -19.14 -0.53
N ASP A 171 -26.50 -20.41 -0.39
CA ASP A 171 -26.39 -21.20 0.84
C ASP A 171 -25.04 -21.02 1.53
N PHE A 172 -25.11 -20.79 2.83
CA PHE A 172 -23.95 -20.58 3.70
C PHE A 172 -24.16 -21.36 4.99
N GLU A 173 -23.23 -22.27 5.29
CA GLU A 173 -23.29 -23.14 6.46
C GLU A 173 -21.91 -23.19 7.13
N LEU A 174 -21.87 -22.96 8.44
CA LEU A 174 -20.68 -23.21 9.25
C LEU A 174 -20.66 -24.69 9.66
N LEU A 175 -19.82 -25.50 9.00
CA LEU A 175 -19.75 -26.94 9.23
C LEU A 175 -19.05 -27.30 10.54
N ARG A 176 -17.94 -26.61 10.82
CA ARG A 176 -17.09 -26.94 11.95
C ARG A 176 -16.39 -25.69 12.47
N GLN A 177 -16.45 -25.50 13.78
CA GLN A 177 -15.66 -24.47 14.42
C GLN A 177 -14.19 -24.86 14.48
N GLY A 178 -13.31 -23.88 14.24
CA GLY A 178 -11.87 -24.06 14.41
C GLY A 178 -11.49 -24.45 15.84
N GLU A 179 -10.42 -25.23 15.97
CA GLU A 179 -9.81 -25.51 17.29
C GLU A 179 -9.19 -24.24 17.88
N PHE A 180 -8.95 -24.26 19.19
CA PHE A 180 -8.30 -23.13 19.86
C PHE A 180 -6.85 -22.98 19.35
N ASP A 181 -6.58 -21.85 18.72
CA ASP A 181 -5.25 -21.43 18.26
C ASP A 181 -5.01 -19.97 18.65
N LEU A 182 -3.74 -19.57 18.73
CA LEU A 182 -3.33 -18.20 19.04
C LEU A 182 -3.99 -17.19 18.10
N THR A 183 -4.07 -17.49 16.80
CA THR A 183 -4.69 -16.62 15.79
C THR A 183 -6.18 -16.39 16.09
N ARG A 184 -6.91 -17.46 16.43
CA ARG A 184 -8.32 -17.39 16.84
C ARG A 184 -8.49 -16.62 18.15
N ALA A 185 -7.60 -16.83 19.12
CA ALA A 185 -7.65 -16.14 20.40
C ALA A 185 -7.39 -14.63 20.25
N MET A 186 -6.44 -14.25 19.38
CA MET A 186 -6.16 -12.85 19.05
C MET A 186 -7.34 -12.21 18.30
N GLU A 187 -7.95 -12.91 17.36
CA GLU A 187 -9.15 -12.40 16.68
C GLU A 187 -10.34 -12.23 17.62
N GLY A 188 -10.57 -13.18 18.53
CA GLY A 188 -11.60 -13.07 19.55
C GLY A 188 -11.33 -11.91 20.53
N MET A 189 -10.07 -11.64 20.87
CA MET A 189 -9.69 -10.46 21.64
C MET A 189 -9.95 -9.16 20.85
N ARG A 190 -9.61 -9.15 19.56
CA ARG A 190 -9.80 -8.03 18.65
C ARG A 190 -11.28 -7.66 18.52
N SER A 191 -12.14 -8.65 18.26
CA SER A 191 -13.58 -8.44 18.18
C SER A 191 -14.18 -7.97 19.51
N ALA A 192 -13.75 -8.54 20.64
CA ALA A 192 -14.21 -8.12 21.96
C ALA A 192 -13.80 -6.68 22.31
N ILE A 193 -12.59 -6.26 21.94
CA ILE A 193 -12.14 -4.87 22.09
C ILE A 193 -13.01 -3.94 21.23
N GLY A 194 -13.25 -4.31 19.96
CA GLY A 194 -14.09 -3.54 19.03
C GLY A 194 -15.48 -3.28 19.59
N LEU A 195 -16.18 -4.34 20.02
CA LEU A 195 -17.53 -4.23 20.59
C LEU A 195 -17.60 -3.32 21.83
N ARG A 196 -16.54 -3.26 22.63
CA ARG A 196 -16.49 -2.41 23.83
C ARG A 196 -16.20 -0.95 23.51
N ILE A 197 -15.45 -0.69 22.44
CA ILE A 197 -15.27 0.66 21.92
C ILE A 197 -16.59 1.15 21.32
N ASP A 198 -17.25 0.33 20.50
CA ASP A 198 -18.53 0.64 19.86
C ASP A 198 -19.67 0.85 20.89
N ALA A 199 -19.56 0.25 22.09
CA ALA A 199 -20.54 0.44 23.17
C ALA A 199 -20.46 1.81 23.88
N VAL A 200 -19.36 2.55 23.72
CA VAL A 200 -19.11 3.81 24.43
C VAL A 200 -19.04 5.01 23.49
N LEU A 201 -18.54 4.82 22.26
CA LEU A 201 -18.34 5.87 21.28
C LEU A 201 -19.42 5.87 20.19
N ASP A 202 -19.67 7.04 19.62
CA ASP A 202 -20.49 7.18 18.41
C ASP A 202 -19.81 6.51 17.21
N ALA A 203 -20.59 6.07 16.23
CA ALA A 203 -20.14 5.21 15.13
C ALA A 203 -18.87 5.73 14.40
N HIS A 204 -18.79 7.04 14.16
CA HIS A 204 -17.66 7.67 13.47
C HIS A 204 -16.37 7.62 14.32
N SER A 205 -16.42 8.07 15.58
CA SER A 205 -15.26 8.06 16.48
C SER A 205 -14.88 6.63 16.91
N ALA A 206 -15.86 5.73 16.99
CA ALA A 206 -15.65 4.30 17.22
C ALA A 206 -14.86 3.66 16.08
N ALA A 207 -15.18 3.97 14.82
CA ALA A 207 -14.45 3.47 13.66
C ALA A 207 -12.97 3.88 13.66
N ILE A 208 -12.67 5.16 13.94
CA ILE A 208 -11.30 5.65 14.06
C ILE A 208 -10.60 5.01 15.28
N GLY A 209 -11.30 4.87 16.40
CA GLY A 209 -10.79 4.21 17.61
C GLY A 209 -10.40 2.75 17.35
N ARG A 210 -11.26 1.97 16.66
CA ARG A 210 -10.95 0.61 16.22
C ARG A 210 -9.75 0.59 15.27
N ALA A 211 -9.66 1.51 14.32
CA ALA A 211 -8.52 1.62 13.42
C ALA A 211 -7.20 1.85 14.19
N MET A 212 -7.19 2.72 15.19
CA MET A 212 -5.99 3.06 15.97
C MET A 212 -5.60 1.99 17.01
N VAL A 213 -6.56 1.22 17.55
CA VAL A 213 -6.29 0.20 18.57
C VAL A 213 -5.98 -1.17 17.94
N MET A 214 -6.78 -1.58 16.96
CA MET A 214 -6.77 -2.93 16.37
C MET A 214 -6.48 -2.96 14.86
N GLY A 215 -6.30 -1.80 14.22
CA GLY A 215 -5.92 -1.74 12.81
C GLY A 215 -7.08 -1.91 11.83
N ASP A 216 -8.32 -1.93 12.33
CA ASP A 216 -9.51 -2.12 11.51
C ASP A 216 -10.05 -0.80 10.97
N GLN A 217 -9.86 -0.55 9.68
CA GLN A 217 -10.26 0.68 9.00
C GLN A 217 -11.60 0.58 8.27
N SER A 218 -12.30 -0.56 8.37
CA SER A 218 -13.50 -0.85 7.57
C SER A 218 -14.71 0.03 7.87
N GLY A 219 -14.73 0.68 9.03
CA GLY A 219 -15.81 1.57 9.47
C GLY A 219 -15.57 3.05 9.17
N ILE A 220 -14.39 3.44 8.68
CA ILE A 220 -14.10 4.84 8.34
C ILE A 220 -14.79 5.16 7.01
N ASP A 221 -15.55 6.25 6.96
CA ASP A 221 -16.21 6.77 5.75
C ASP A 221 -15.22 7.52 4.83
N ASP A 222 -15.56 7.63 3.55
CA ASP A 222 -14.66 8.21 2.54
C ASP A 222 -14.46 9.72 2.73
N GLU A 223 -15.48 10.45 3.19
CA GLU A 223 -15.35 11.88 3.53
C GLU A 223 -14.26 12.11 4.58
N THR A 224 -14.24 11.28 5.63
CA THR A 224 -13.18 11.31 6.65
C THR A 224 -11.81 10.96 6.09
N ARG A 225 -11.73 9.99 5.17
CA ARG A 225 -10.46 9.64 4.52
C ARG A 225 -9.92 10.83 3.75
N ASP A 226 -10.76 11.51 2.99
CA ASP A 226 -10.40 12.66 2.16
C ASP A 226 -9.96 13.87 2.99
N VAL A 227 -10.73 14.19 4.04
CA VAL A 227 -10.39 15.28 4.97
C VAL A 227 -9.04 15.02 5.64
N MET A 228 -8.83 13.79 6.12
CA MET A 228 -7.57 13.41 6.76
C MET A 228 -6.41 13.41 5.76
N ALA A 229 -6.64 13.00 4.51
CA ALA A 229 -5.60 13.00 3.48
C ALA A 229 -5.22 14.42 3.04
N ALA A 230 -6.21 15.30 2.84
CA ALA A 230 -6.00 16.73 2.57
C ALA A 230 -5.24 17.45 3.69
N ALA A 231 -5.51 17.09 4.96
CA ALA A 231 -4.78 17.61 6.11
C ALA A 231 -3.37 17.00 6.31
N GLY A 232 -2.98 16.01 5.50
CA GLY A 232 -1.70 15.28 5.63
C GLY A 232 -1.66 14.30 6.79
N LEU A 233 -2.82 13.91 7.32
CA LEU A 233 -3.03 13.09 8.51
C LEU A 233 -3.52 11.66 8.20
N ALA A 234 -3.62 11.26 6.93
CA ALA A 234 -4.04 9.90 6.55
C ALA A 234 -3.22 8.78 7.21
N HIS A 235 -1.96 9.05 7.53
CA HIS A 235 -1.07 8.10 8.22
C HIS A 235 -1.35 7.96 9.72
N VAL A 236 -2.22 8.78 10.31
CA VAL A 236 -2.50 8.84 11.76
C VAL A 236 -3.51 7.78 12.18
N TYR A 237 -4.58 7.55 11.42
CA TYR A 237 -5.56 6.52 11.75
C TYR A 237 -5.10 5.11 11.34
N SER A 238 -4.12 5.01 10.43
CA SER A 238 -3.38 3.77 10.23
C SER A 238 -2.42 3.56 11.41
N ILE A 239 -2.29 2.31 11.87
CA ILE A 239 -1.30 1.95 12.88
C ILE A 239 0.08 2.41 12.42
N SER A 240 0.57 3.45 13.08
CA SER A 240 1.82 4.11 12.72
C SER A 240 2.95 3.70 13.68
N GLY A 241 4.19 3.93 13.29
CA GLY A 241 5.34 3.69 14.15
C GLY A 241 5.27 4.47 15.48
N LEU A 242 4.57 5.62 15.50
CA LEU A 242 4.32 6.38 16.72
C LEU A 242 3.48 5.57 17.71
N HIS A 243 2.41 4.93 17.25
CA HIS A 243 1.51 4.13 18.09
C HIS A 243 2.29 3.03 18.82
N LEU A 244 3.02 2.20 18.06
CA LEU A 244 3.81 1.13 18.64
C LEU A 244 4.95 1.67 19.50
N SER A 245 5.55 2.81 19.16
CA SER A 245 6.62 3.41 19.97
C SER A 245 6.11 3.92 21.31
N ILE A 246 4.89 4.45 21.37
CA ILE A 246 4.24 4.87 22.62
C ILE A 246 3.94 3.64 23.48
N VAL A 247 3.38 2.58 22.90
CA VAL A 247 3.06 1.33 23.62
C VAL A 247 4.34 0.67 24.14
N ALA A 248 5.28 0.35 23.25
CA ALA A 248 6.49 -0.38 23.59
C ALA A 248 7.48 0.47 24.41
N GLY A 249 7.63 1.75 24.07
CA GLY A 249 8.46 2.71 24.80
C GLY A 249 7.87 3.07 26.16
N GLY A 250 6.55 3.19 26.26
CA GLY A 250 5.83 3.36 27.51
C GLY A 250 6.02 2.17 28.44
N LEU A 251 5.85 0.95 27.95
CA LEU A 251 6.11 -0.25 28.75
C LEU A 251 7.59 -0.34 29.17
N TYR A 252 8.53 -0.08 28.26
CA TYR A 252 9.95 0.01 28.58
C TYR A 252 10.20 1.00 29.72
N PHE A 253 9.61 2.20 29.64
CA PHE A 253 9.77 3.23 30.66
C PHE A 253 9.18 2.82 32.00
N LEU A 254 7.94 2.30 32.02
CA LEU A 254 7.25 1.86 33.24
C LEU A 254 7.98 0.71 33.93
N LEU A 255 8.39 -0.31 33.17
CA LEU A 255 9.17 -1.44 33.71
C LEU A 255 10.50 -0.94 34.28
N ARG A 256 11.19 -0.07 33.55
CA ARG A 256 12.46 0.51 34.02
C ARG A 256 12.26 1.34 35.29
N LEU A 257 11.22 2.17 35.34
CA LEU A 257 10.91 3.02 36.49
C LEU A 257 10.56 2.16 37.71
N GLY A 258 9.65 1.21 37.57
CA GLY A 258 9.25 0.32 38.67
C GLY A 258 10.41 -0.50 39.22
N MET A 259 11.26 -1.06 38.35
CA MET A 259 12.46 -1.77 38.80
C MET A 259 13.52 -0.84 39.41
N ALA A 260 13.62 0.40 38.94
CA ALA A 260 14.54 1.40 39.49
C ALA A 260 14.09 1.92 40.87
N SER A 261 12.78 1.91 41.15
CA SER A 261 12.23 2.28 42.46
C SER A 261 12.57 1.29 43.58
N VAL A 262 13.05 0.08 43.25
CA VAL A 262 13.45 -0.95 44.23
C VAL A 262 14.98 -1.10 44.22
N PRO A 263 15.70 -0.56 45.22
CA PRO A 263 17.17 -0.54 45.23
C PRO A 263 17.82 -1.91 45.05
N GLY A 264 17.24 -2.97 45.64
CA GLY A 264 17.76 -4.33 45.54
C GLY A 264 17.72 -4.92 44.12
N ILE A 265 16.75 -4.52 43.29
CA ILE A 265 16.64 -4.97 41.90
C ILE A 265 17.55 -4.13 41.01
N ALA A 266 17.55 -2.81 41.20
CA ALA A 266 18.35 -1.88 40.43
C ALA A 266 19.87 -2.16 40.49
N LEU A 267 20.37 -2.65 41.62
CA LEU A 267 21.79 -2.96 41.84
C LEU A 267 22.20 -4.36 41.38
N ARG A 268 21.26 -5.31 41.25
CA ARG A 268 21.56 -6.74 40.98
C ARG A 268 21.23 -7.18 39.57
N TRP A 269 20.30 -6.50 38.89
CA TRP A 269 19.79 -6.92 37.59
C TRP A 269 20.02 -5.85 36.52
N PRO A 270 20.23 -6.24 35.24
CA PRO A 270 20.39 -5.31 34.14
C PRO A 270 19.02 -4.72 33.73
N ILE A 271 18.46 -3.83 34.56
CA ILE A 271 17.10 -3.27 34.42
C ILE A 271 16.81 -2.70 33.02
N LYS A 272 17.81 -2.09 32.37
CA LYS A 272 17.68 -1.55 31.00
C LYS A 272 17.43 -2.65 29.98
N LYS A 273 18.08 -3.82 30.14
CA LYS A 273 17.93 -4.95 29.21
C LYS A 273 16.59 -5.65 29.42
N ILE A 274 16.17 -5.82 30.67
CA ILE A 274 14.88 -6.43 31.00
C ILE A 274 13.73 -5.54 30.48
N ALA A 275 13.81 -4.23 30.70
CA ALA A 275 12.85 -3.29 30.16
C ALA A 275 12.82 -3.32 28.62
N ALA A 276 13.98 -3.42 27.95
CA ALA A 276 14.07 -3.51 26.49
C ALA A 276 13.39 -4.79 25.97
N LEU A 277 13.56 -5.92 26.66
CA LEU A 277 12.84 -7.16 26.34
C LEU A 277 11.32 -6.96 26.49
N GLY A 278 10.88 -6.30 27.56
CA GLY A 278 9.47 -5.93 27.73
C GLY A 278 8.93 -5.08 26.57
N GLY A 279 9.70 -4.09 26.10
CA GLY A 279 9.35 -3.29 24.93
C GLY A 279 9.21 -4.13 23.65
N ILE A 280 10.13 -5.08 23.40
CA ILE A 280 10.03 -6.01 22.26
C ILE A 280 8.76 -6.86 22.35
N LEU A 281 8.47 -7.41 23.53
CA LEU A 281 7.29 -8.23 23.75
C LEU A 281 6.00 -7.42 23.57
N ALA A 282 5.95 -6.17 24.03
CA ALA A 282 4.82 -5.28 23.77
C ALA A 282 4.61 -4.98 22.28
N ALA A 283 5.69 -4.69 21.55
CA ALA A 283 5.60 -4.44 20.11
C ALA A 283 5.14 -5.69 19.34
N ALA A 284 5.61 -6.88 19.74
CA ALA A 284 5.18 -8.15 19.16
C ALA A 284 3.71 -8.47 19.50
N PHE A 285 3.29 -8.25 20.75
CA PHE A 285 1.90 -8.43 21.15
C PHE A 285 0.96 -7.48 20.40
N TYR A 286 1.32 -6.21 20.30
CA TYR A 286 0.54 -5.22 19.57
C TYR A 286 0.47 -5.56 18.07
N LEU A 287 1.55 -6.08 17.47
CA LEU A 287 1.51 -6.58 16.08
C LEU A 287 0.47 -7.68 15.90
N LEU A 288 0.42 -8.66 16.82
CA LEU A 288 -0.58 -9.74 16.76
C LEU A 288 -2.00 -9.19 16.91
N LEU A 289 -2.21 -8.23 17.82
CA LEU A 289 -3.50 -7.58 18.01
C LEU A 289 -3.96 -6.78 16.78
N ALA A 290 -3.01 -6.18 16.07
CA ALA A 290 -3.22 -5.34 14.89
C ALA A 290 -3.54 -6.11 13.58
N GLY A 291 -3.72 -7.44 13.63
CA GLY A 291 -3.88 -8.29 12.44
C GLY A 291 -2.61 -9.04 12.01
N GLY A 292 -1.60 -9.09 12.87
CA GLY A 292 -0.41 -9.93 12.68
C GLY A 292 0.49 -9.50 11.52
N PHE A 293 1.13 -10.47 10.88
CA PHE A 293 2.12 -10.23 9.81
C PHE A 293 1.53 -9.58 8.56
N ASN A 294 0.21 -9.67 8.36
CA ASN A 294 -0.46 -9.07 7.20
C ASN A 294 -0.66 -7.56 7.34
N ASN A 295 -0.61 -7.03 8.57
CA ASN A 295 -0.57 -5.59 8.78
C ASN A 295 0.85 -5.07 8.50
N VAL A 296 1.13 -4.85 7.20
CA VAL A 296 2.45 -4.41 6.70
C VAL A 296 2.97 -3.14 7.41
N PRO A 297 2.16 -2.10 7.69
CA PRO A 297 2.60 -0.96 8.51
C PRO A 297 3.04 -1.34 9.93
N ALA A 298 2.25 -2.15 10.64
CA ALA A 298 2.56 -2.59 11.99
C ALA A 298 3.82 -3.48 12.03
N LEU A 299 3.93 -4.44 11.11
CA LEU A 299 5.08 -5.36 11.02
C LEU A 299 6.41 -4.61 10.93
N ARG A 300 6.49 -3.63 10.03
CA ARG A 300 7.70 -2.84 9.81
C ARG A 300 8.07 -2.00 11.04
N SER A 301 7.06 -1.40 11.67
CA SER A 301 7.23 -0.65 12.92
C SER A 301 7.74 -1.54 14.04
N THR A 302 7.21 -2.77 14.17
CA THR A 302 7.67 -3.77 15.13
C THR A 302 9.12 -4.21 14.86
N ILE A 303 9.49 -4.44 13.59
CA ILE A 303 10.88 -4.79 13.22
C ILE A 303 11.83 -3.64 13.59
N MET A 304 11.46 -2.38 13.28
CA MET A 304 12.27 -1.21 13.63
C MET A 304 12.42 -1.06 15.15
N LEU A 305 11.34 -1.22 15.93
CA LEU A 305 11.39 -1.19 17.39
C LEU A 305 12.19 -2.36 17.96
N GLY A 306 12.06 -3.54 17.39
CA GLY A 306 12.85 -4.72 17.71
C GLY A 306 14.35 -4.46 17.54
N LEU A 307 14.75 -3.78 16.47
CA LEU A 307 16.14 -3.38 16.24
C LEU A 307 16.60 -2.28 17.22
N VAL A 308 15.75 -1.30 17.52
CA VAL A 308 16.05 -0.24 18.49
C VAL A 308 16.30 -0.84 19.88
N PHE A 309 15.38 -1.67 20.37
CA PHE A 309 15.54 -2.36 21.66
C PHE A 309 16.63 -3.42 21.62
N GLY A 310 16.83 -4.10 20.49
CA GLY A 310 17.95 -5.02 20.25
C GLY A 310 19.30 -4.31 20.35
N ALA A 311 19.42 -3.09 19.84
CA ALA A 311 20.61 -2.27 20.01
C ALA A 311 20.83 -1.89 21.47
N VAL A 312 19.77 -1.58 22.23
CA VAL A 312 19.83 -1.37 23.69
C VAL A 312 20.34 -2.62 24.41
N LEU A 313 19.86 -3.81 24.04
CA LEU A 313 20.34 -5.10 24.58
C LEU A 313 21.83 -5.32 24.31
N ALA A 314 22.28 -4.95 23.10
CA ALA A 314 23.66 -5.05 22.65
C ALA A 314 24.57 -3.90 23.14
N GLY A 315 24.04 -2.89 23.83
CA GLY A 315 24.80 -1.71 24.26
C GLY A 315 25.29 -0.82 23.12
N ARG A 316 24.60 -0.83 21.97
CA ARG A 316 24.94 -0.06 20.77
C ARG A 316 23.99 1.13 20.57
N ARG A 317 24.37 2.07 19.70
CA ARG A 317 23.51 3.19 19.29
C ARG A 317 22.32 2.66 18.48
N ALA A 318 21.11 3.01 18.89
CA ALA A 318 19.87 2.50 18.29
C ALA A 318 19.48 3.21 16.98
N LEU A 319 19.75 4.51 16.87
CA LEU A 319 19.40 5.33 15.70
C LEU A 319 20.66 5.56 14.85
N THR A 320 20.89 4.68 13.89
CA THR A 320 21.97 4.83 12.90
C THR A 320 21.50 4.41 11.52
N MET A 321 22.08 4.98 10.46
CA MET A 321 21.80 4.54 9.08
C MET A 321 22.10 3.05 8.85
N ARG A 322 23.05 2.49 9.62
CA ARG A 322 23.35 1.05 9.62
C ARG A 322 22.16 0.21 10.09
N ASN A 323 21.49 0.60 11.16
CA ASN A 323 20.34 -0.15 11.67
C ASN A 323 19.14 -0.06 10.70
N VAL A 324 18.96 1.09 10.03
CA VAL A 324 17.96 1.25 8.96
C VAL A 324 18.24 0.30 7.80
N ALA A 325 19.51 0.20 7.37
CA ALA A 325 19.90 -0.71 6.30
C ALA A 325 19.64 -2.18 6.69
N ILE A 326 19.94 -2.58 7.92
CA ILE A 326 19.65 -3.94 8.42
C ILE A 326 18.13 -4.20 8.44
N ALA A 327 17.33 -3.23 8.91
CA ALA A 327 15.88 -3.33 8.90
C ALA A 327 15.33 -3.55 7.49
N ALA A 328 15.79 -2.74 6.53
CA ALA A 328 15.38 -2.84 5.14
C ALA A 328 15.75 -4.19 4.54
N LEU A 329 16.98 -4.67 4.75
CA LEU A 329 17.38 -6.00 4.27
C LEU A 329 16.49 -7.11 4.85
N ALA A 330 16.21 -7.07 6.16
CA ALA A 330 15.35 -8.06 6.79
C ALA A 330 13.93 -8.05 6.22
N ILE A 331 13.33 -6.87 6.05
CA ILE A 331 11.98 -6.73 5.48
C ILE A 331 11.95 -7.25 4.03
N ILE A 332 12.92 -6.87 3.21
CA ILE A 332 12.96 -7.27 1.79
C ILE A 332 13.18 -8.78 1.64
N VAL A 333 13.95 -9.41 2.54
CA VAL A 333 14.14 -10.88 2.51
C VAL A 333 12.87 -11.62 2.95
N ILE A 334 12.14 -11.10 3.94
CA ILE A 334 10.89 -11.71 4.43
C ILE A 334 9.76 -11.55 3.38
N ASP A 335 9.67 -10.37 2.77
CA ASP A 335 8.59 -10.01 1.85
C ASP A 335 9.13 -9.07 0.75
N PRO A 336 9.73 -9.62 -0.32
CA PRO A 336 10.34 -8.83 -1.38
C PRO A 336 9.33 -8.00 -2.18
N ALA A 337 8.08 -8.47 -2.27
CA ALA A 337 6.99 -7.75 -2.94
C ALA A 337 6.61 -6.45 -2.19
N SER A 338 7.01 -6.30 -0.92
CA SER A 338 6.76 -5.08 -0.14
C SER A 338 7.38 -3.83 -0.76
N VAL A 339 8.49 -3.94 -1.49
CA VAL A 339 9.20 -2.81 -2.11
C VAL A 339 8.32 -2.04 -3.10
N PHE A 340 7.38 -2.72 -3.76
CA PHE A 340 6.46 -2.14 -4.73
C PHE A 340 5.23 -1.49 -4.07
N ARG A 341 5.01 -1.71 -2.77
CA ARG A 341 3.91 -1.09 -2.02
C ARG A 341 4.28 0.35 -1.64
N ALA A 342 3.36 1.28 -1.88
CA ALA A 342 3.48 2.68 -1.45
C ALA A 342 3.85 2.80 0.04
N SER A 343 3.24 1.95 0.88
CA SER A 343 3.46 1.97 2.33
C SER A 343 4.93 1.71 2.69
N PHE A 344 5.65 0.79 2.01
CA PHE A 344 7.08 0.54 2.18
C PHE A 344 7.90 1.78 1.85
N GLN A 345 7.68 2.33 0.66
CA GLN A 345 8.42 3.45 0.10
C GLN A 345 8.31 4.69 1.00
N LEU A 346 7.09 5.03 1.43
CA LEU A 346 6.82 6.16 2.32
C LEU A 346 7.56 6.05 3.66
N SER A 347 7.45 4.91 4.35
CA SER A 347 8.11 4.72 5.65
C SER A 347 9.63 4.71 5.52
N PHE A 348 10.17 4.01 4.51
CA PHE A 348 11.61 3.94 4.30
C PHE A 348 12.20 5.31 3.96
N ALA A 349 11.54 6.08 3.09
CA ALA A 349 11.93 7.45 2.76
C ALA A 349 11.92 8.36 4.00
N ALA A 350 10.85 8.33 4.80
CA ALA A 350 10.74 9.13 6.02
C ALA A 350 11.85 8.78 7.03
N VAL A 351 12.10 7.49 7.29
CA VAL A 351 13.11 7.05 8.26
C VAL A 351 14.53 7.38 7.82
N VAL A 352 14.85 7.17 6.54
CA VAL A 352 16.15 7.52 5.95
C VAL A 352 16.38 9.04 6.01
N ALA A 353 15.37 9.84 5.68
CA ALA A 353 15.44 11.30 5.76
C ALA A 353 15.64 11.77 7.20
N LEU A 354 14.83 11.26 8.13
CA LEU A 354 14.86 11.63 9.53
C LEU A 354 16.22 11.34 10.16
N ILE A 355 16.66 10.07 10.14
CA ILE A 355 17.94 9.66 10.71
C ILE A 355 19.09 10.40 10.04
N GLY A 356 18.99 10.60 8.72
CA GLY A 356 20.01 11.31 7.99
C GLY A 356 20.18 12.78 8.36
N VAL A 357 19.08 13.49 8.60
CA VAL A 357 19.14 14.87 9.11
C VAL A 357 19.60 14.90 10.57
N TYR A 358 19.20 13.95 11.41
CA TYR A 358 19.61 13.90 12.82
C TYR A 358 21.07 13.50 13.05
N GLU A 359 21.68 12.78 12.11
CA GLU A 359 23.12 12.48 12.13
C GLU A 359 24.00 13.66 11.67
N MET A 360 23.42 14.69 11.04
CA MET A 360 24.19 15.87 10.62
C MET A 360 24.76 16.63 11.84
N PRO A 361 25.98 17.20 11.74
CA PRO A 361 26.56 18.00 12.81
C PRO A 361 25.67 19.20 13.13
N ARG A 362 25.08 19.23 14.33
CA ARG A 362 24.32 20.38 14.84
C ARG A 362 25.13 21.12 15.89
N LYS A 363 25.14 22.45 15.83
CA LYS A 363 25.52 23.25 16.99
C LYS A 363 24.49 23.00 18.09
N PRO A 364 24.90 22.67 19.33
CA PRO A 364 23.96 22.56 20.43
C PRO A 364 23.21 23.89 20.55
N PHE A 365 21.88 23.84 20.54
CA PHE A 365 21.08 25.01 20.84
C PHE A 365 21.18 25.23 22.35
N GLU A 366 22.10 26.10 22.79
CA GLU A 366 22.21 26.56 24.17
C GLU A 366 21.08 27.57 24.47
N GLY A 367 19.84 27.10 24.43
CA GLY A 367 18.66 27.88 24.83
C GLY A 367 18.42 27.78 26.33
N GLU A 368 18.06 28.90 26.96
CA GLU A 368 17.69 28.96 28.38
C GLU A 368 16.64 27.89 28.75
N ARG A 369 16.86 27.23 29.90
CA ARG A 369 15.98 26.19 30.46
C ARG A 369 14.66 26.73 31.02
N SER A 370 14.07 27.76 30.41
CA SER A 370 12.74 28.24 30.79
C SER A 370 11.67 27.25 30.31
N TRP A 371 10.53 27.19 31.00
CA TRP A 371 9.39 26.35 30.60
C TRP A 371 8.92 26.69 29.17
N GLY A 372 8.92 27.98 28.82
CA GLY A 372 8.58 28.46 27.46
C GLY A 372 9.59 27.98 26.41
N GLY A 373 10.89 27.99 26.72
CA GLY A 373 11.93 27.48 25.83
C GLY A 373 11.80 25.98 25.56
N ARG A 374 11.37 25.19 26.55
CA ARG A 374 11.08 23.76 26.38
C ARG A 374 9.87 23.52 25.48
N LEU A 375 8.77 24.25 25.71
CA LEU A 375 7.55 24.11 24.91
C LEU A 375 7.82 24.50 23.45
N TRP A 376 8.48 25.63 23.23
CA TRP A 376 8.90 26.07 21.90
C TRP A 376 9.83 25.06 21.22
N GLY A 377 10.79 24.50 21.99
CA GLY A 377 11.69 23.45 21.50
C GLY A 377 10.93 22.19 21.04
N THR A 378 9.89 21.77 21.76
CA THR A 378 9.05 20.63 21.37
C THR A 378 8.25 20.93 20.10
N ILE A 379 7.60 22.09 20.02
CA ILE A 379 6.84 22.51 18.83
C ILE A 379 7.76 22.56 17.61
N TRP A 380 8.94 23.17 17.76
CA TRP A 380 9.94 23.25 16.70
C TRP A 380 10.46 21.87 16.27
N ALA A 381 10.69 20.96 17.22
CA ALA A 381 11.08 19.60 16.90
C ALA A 381 9.98 18.84 16.14
N THR A 382 8.72 18.96 16.56
CA THR A 382 7.58 18.34 15.85
C THR A 382 7.41 18.93 14.45
N ALA A 383 7.51 20.26 14.30
CA ALA A 383 7.44 20.92 13.00
C ALA A 383 8.58 20.47 12.08
N LEU A 384 9.82 20.43 12.59
CA LEU A 384 10.99 20.03 11.81
C LEU A 384 10.93 18.55 11.40
N THR A 385 10.54 17.66 12.31
CA THR A 385 10.36 16.23 11.98
C THR A 385 9.27 16.02 10.94
N SER A 386 8.14 16.70 11.09
CA SER A 386 7.02 16.65 10.14
C SER A 386 7.41 17.21 8.78
N PHE A 387 8.19 18.30 8.75
CA PHE A 387 8.71 18.86 7.51
C PHE A 387 9.66 17.89 6.80
N ILE A 388 10.66 17.35 7.52
CA ILE A 388 11.63 16.40 6.94
C ILE A 388 10.92 15.15 6.41
N ALA A 389 10.04 14.55 7.23
CA ALA A 389 9.30 13.37 6.84
C ALA A 389 8.37 13.68 5.66
N GLY A 390 7.59 14.76 5.74
CA GLY A 390 6.65 15.18 4.71
C GLY A 390 7.32 15.48 3.37
N THR A 391 8.44 16.21 3.35
CA THR A 391 9.19 16.45 2.10
C THR A 391 9.76 15.16 1.52
N ALA A 392 10.25 14.24 2.36
CA ALA A 392 10.79 12.96 1.90
C ALA A 392 9.71 12.03 1.33
N THR A 393 8.49 12.09 1.87
CA THR A 393 7.37 11.27 1.42
C THR A 393 6.55 11.91 0.31
N LEU A 394 6.66 13.23 0.10
CA LEU A 394 5.84 14.00 -0.84
C LEU A 394 5.85 13.40 -2.25
N LEU A 395 7.03 13.06 -2.77
CA LEU A 395 7.19 12.50 -4.11
C LEU A 395 6.44 11.16 -4.26
N PHE A 396 6.61 10.27 -3.29
CA PHE A 396 5.95 8.97 -3.29
C PHE A 396 4.44 9.11 -3.08
N SER A 397 4.01 10.05 -2.24
CA SER A 397 2.59 10.35 -2.02
C SER A 397 1.93 10.88 -3.29
N ALA A 398 2.58 11.84 -3.95
CA ALA A 398 2.12 12.40 -5.21
C ALA A 398 2.03 11.34 -6.32
N TYR A 399 3.02 10.44 -6.41
CA TYR A 399 3.01 9.38 -7.41
C TYR A 399 1.92 8.33 -7.18
N HIS A 400 1.69 7.88 -5.94
CA HIS A 400 0.76 6.78 -5.66
C HIS A 400 -0.67 7.22 -5.44
N PHE A 401 -0.87 8.39 -4.83
CA PHE A 401 -2.19 8.86 -4.39
C PHE A 401 -2.63 10.13 -5.10
N GLN A 402 -1.80 10.74 -5.95
CA GLN A 402 -2.14 11.97 -6.67
C GLN A 402 -2.54 13.13 -5.75
N GLN A 403 -2.15 13.01 -4.47
CA GLN A 403 -2.51 13.94 -3.41
C GLN A 403 -1.24 14.52 -2.79
N THR A 404 -1.20 15.85 -2.76
CA THR A 404 -0.23 16.62 -2.01
C THR A 404 -0.91 17.26 -0.82
N ALA A 405 -0.33 17.11 0.38
CA ALA A 405 -0.79 17.80 1.58
C ALA A 405 0.17 18.95 1.94
N PRO A 406 0.09 20.11 1.27
CA PRO A 406 1.03 21.21 1.46
C PRO A 406 1.03 21.74 2.90
N LEU A 407 -0.12 21.71 3.57
CA LEU A 407 -0.28 22.10 4.97
C LEU A 407 -0.14 20.93 5.96
N GLY A 408 0.37 19.77 5.52
CA GLY A 408 0.52 18.58 6.37
C GLY A 408 1.42 18.79 7.59
N VAL A 409 2.42 19.69 7.50
CA VAL A 409 3.25 20.07 8.67
C VAL A 409 2.41 20.77 9.73
N LEU A 410 1.50 21.66 9.32
CA LEU A 410 0.60 22.38 10.22
C LEU A 410 -0.39 21.41 10.87
N GLY A 411 -0.97 20.51 10.06
CA GLY A 411 -1.82 19.41 10.55
C GLY A 411 -1.11 18.59 11.63
N ASN A 412 0.12 18.14 11.38
CA ASN A 412 0.89 17.36 12.34
C ASN A 412 1.22 18.13 13.63
N VAL A 413 1.58 19.41 13.54
CA VAL A 413 1.85 20.25 14.73
C VAL A 413 0.59 20.43 15.59
N LEU A 414 -0.57 20.56 14.96
CA LEU A 414 -1.85 20.74 15.66
C LEU A 414 -2.36 19.44 16.27
N VAL A 415 -2.29 18.33 15.51
CA VAL A 415 -2.98 17.08 15.83
C VAL A 415 -2.10 16.08 16.59
N LEU A 416 -0.81 15.94 16.26
CA LEU A 416 0.04 14.93 16.91
C LEU A 416 0.15 15.07 18.43
N PRO A 417 0.12 16.28 19.05
CA PRO A 417 0.04 16.40 20.51
C PRO A 417 -1.20 15.72 21.09
N VAL A 418 -2.37 15.88 20.44
CA VAL A 418 -3.62 15.22 20.87
C VAL A 418 -3.50 13.71 20.72
N VAL A 419 -2.97 13.24 19.59
CA VAL A 419 -2.77 11.81 19.33
C VAL A 419 -1.84 11.18 20.37
N SER A 420 -0.69 11.81 20.62
CA SER A 420 0.37 11.25 21.47
C SER A 420 0.13 11.39 22.97
N LEU A 421 -0.52 12.47 23.42
CA LEU A 421 -0.76 12.75 24.85
C LEU A 421 -2.14 12.33 25.33
N VAL A 422 -3.14 12.27 24.43
CA VAL A 422 -4.52 11.95 24.78
C VAL A 422 -4.94 10.63 24.14
N ILE A 423 -5.02 10.54 22.82
CA ILE A 423 -5.63 9.37 22.17
C ILE A 423 -4.89 8.09 22.52
N MET A 424 -3.57 8.03 22.30
CA MET A 424 -2.81 6.80 22.50
C MET A 424 -2.64 6.34 23.94
N PRO A 425 -2.31 7.21 24.91
CA PRO A 425 -2.26 6.80 26.31
C PRO A 425 -3.61 6.29 26.80
N PHE A 426 -4.71 6.96 26.46
CA PHE A 426 -6.05 6.55 26.88
C PHE A 426 -6.55 5.31 26.12
N ALA A 427 -6.14 5.10 24.87
CA ALA A 427 -6.36 3.84 24.15
C ALA A 427 -5.70 2.66 24.87
N VAL A 428 -4.43 2.80 25.28
CA VAL A 428 -3.72 1.76 26.04
C VAL A 428 -4.38 1.53 27.40
N LEU A 429 -4.71 2.60 28.13
CA LEU A 429 -5.40 2.49 29.41
C LEU A 429 -6.77 1.82 29.27
N SER A 430 -7.50 2.09 28.18
CA SER A 430 -8.78 1.45 27.88
C SER A 430 -8.61 -0.06 27.75
N VAL A 431 -7.68 -0.52 26.91
CA VAL A 431 -7.41 -1.96 26.72
C VAL A 431 -6.93 -2.63 28.01
N LEU A 432 -6.13 -1.95 28.83
CA LEU A 432 -5.68 -2.47 30.12
C LEU A 432 -6.80 -2.48 31.19
N ALA A 433 -7.77 -1.58 31.10
CA ALA A 433 -8.92 -1.47 32.02
C ALA A 433 -10.04 -2.46 31.66
N MET A 434 -10.10 -2.91 30.40
CA MET A 434 -11.13 -3.82 29.88
C MET A 434 -11.30 -5.09 30.73
N PRO A 435 -10.25 -5.83 31.16
CA PRO A 435 -10.42 -7.01 32.01
C PRO A 435 -11.16 -6.75 33.34
N PHE A 436 -11.17 -5.50 33.81
CA PHE A 436 -11.81 -5.09 35.06
C PHE A 436 -13.20 -4.47 34.86
N GLY A 437 -13.63 -4.22 33.62
CA GLY A 437 -14.93 -3.61 33.32
C GLY A 437 -15.01 -2.10 33.60
N VAL A 438 -13.88 -1.40 33.67
CA VAL A 438 -13.80 0.04 34.01
C VAL A 438 -13.18 0.90 32.90
N GLU A 439 -13.27 0.45 31.66
CA GLU A 439 -12.71 1.09 30.47
C GLU A 439 -13.47 2.33 30.02
N ALA A 440 -14.78 2.43 30.31
CA ALA A 440 -15.66 3.49 29.81
C ALA A 440 -15.10 4.93 29.93
N PRO A 441 -14.57 5.39 31.09
CA PRO A 441 -14.00 6.73 31.19
C PRO A 441 -12.76 6.93 30.30
N PHE A 442 -11.94 5.88 30.11
CA PHE A 442 -10.76 5.97 29.27
C PHE A 442 -11.12 5.98 27.79
N VAL A 443 -12.11 5.18 27.40
CA VAL A 443 -12.65 5.16 26.03
C VAL A 443 -13.29 6.50 25.69
N ALA A 444 -14.06 7.10 26.61
CA ALA A 444 -14.66 8.41 26.40
C ALA A 444 -13.62 9.53 26.19
N VAL A 445 -12.53 9.53 26.97
CA VAL A 445 -11.44 10.51 26.77
C VAL A 445 -10.70 10.28 25.45
N MET A 446 -10.50 9.02 25.07
CA MET A 446 -9.96 8.67 23.75
C MET A 446 -10.87 9.20 22.63
N GLY A 447 -12.19 8.98 22.72
CA GLY A 447 -13.19 9.49 21.78
C GLY A 447 -13.17 11.01 21.65
N TRP A 448 -13.16 11.72 22.79
CA TRP A 448 -13.01 13.18 22.78
C TRP A 448 -11.75 13.63 22.03
N GLY A 449 -10.62 12.93 22.23
CA GLY A 449 -9.37 13.21 21.54
C GLY A 449 -9.47 12.96 20.02
N ILE A 450 -10.16 11.89 19.61
CA ILE A 450 -10.44 11.58 18.21
C ILE A 450 -11.26 12.70 17.57
N ASP A 451 -12.32 13.16 18.23
CA ASP A 451 -13.14 14.24 17.68
C ASP A 451 -12.34 15.54 17.50
N ARG A 452 -11.47 15.90 18.48
CA ARG A 452 -10.59 17.07 18.36
C ARG A 452 -9.56 16.92 17.25
N MET A 453 -9.10 15.70 16.99
CA MET A 453 -8.23 15.41 15.86
C MET A 453 -8.96 15.65 14.53
N VAL A 454 -10.20 15.16 14.40
CA VAL A 454 -11.02 15.35 13.19
C VAL A 454 -11.32 16.84 12.98
N ASP A 455 -11.71 17.58 14.02
CA ASP A 455 -11.90 19.03 13.96
C ASP A 455 -10.65 19.76 13.44
N GLY A 456 -9.47 19.37 13.96
CA GLY A 456 -8.18 19.90 13.51
C GLY A 456 -7.88 19.56 12.06
N ALA A 457 -8.22 18.35 11.60
CA ALA A 457 -8.07 17.94 10.23
C ALA A 457 -8.99 18.74 9.29
N VAL A 458 -10.28 18.89 9.64
CA VAL A 458 -11.26 19.71 8.88
C VAL A 458 -10.78 21.15 8.75
N LEU A 459 -10.26 21.75 9.82
CA LEU A 459 -9.74 23.12 9.80
C LEU A 459 -8.57 23.27 8.82
N VAL A 460 -7.60 22.35 8.87
CA VAL A 460 -6.42 22.39 8.00
C VAL A 460 -6.78 22.06 6.56
N ALA A 461 -7.68 21.09 6.33
CA ALA A 461 -8.21 20.76 5.02
C ALA A 461 -8.93 21.95 4.39
N GLY A 462 -9.73 22.68 5.18
CA GLY A 462 -10.38 23.93 4.77
C GLY A 462 -9.37 25.01 4.32
N TRP A 463 -8.26 25.17 5.04
CA TRP A 463 -7.18 26.09 4.63
C TRP A 463 -6.39 25.60 3.41
N SER A 464 -6.36 24.29 3.19
CA SER A 464 -5.66 23.67 2.06
C SER A 464 -6.43 23.73 0.74
N GLN A 465 -7.72 24.13 0.77
CA GLN A 465 -8.55 24.18 -0.43
C GLN A 465 -7.93 25.09 -1.49
N GLY A 466 -7.73 24.55 -2.70
CA GLY A 466 -7.12 25.26 -3.84
C GLY A 466 -5.59 25.26 -3.87
N TRP A 467 -4.91 24.74 -2.84
CA TRP A 467 -3.44 24.58 -2.82
C TRP A 467 -3.00 23.14 -3.14
N THR A 468 -3.96 22.22 -3.19
CA THR A 468 -3.73 20.82 -3.55
C THR A 468 -3.44 20.73 -5.05
N GLY A 469 -2.20 20.38 -5.40
CA GLY A 469 -1.85 20.05 -6.78
C GLY A 469 -2.04 18.56 -7.01
N ASN A 470 -2.47 18.20 -8.23
CA ASN A 470 -2.43 16.82 -8.73
C ASN A 470 -1.36 16.71 -9.82
N PRO A 471 -0.07 16.64 -9.44
CA PRO A 471 0.97 16.34 -10.41
C PRO A 471 0.87 14.86 -10.81
N LEU A 472 0.53 14.60 -12.06
CA LEU A 472 0.69 13.27 -12.64
C LEU A 472 2.18 13.01 -12.82
N LEU A 473 2.69 11.95 -12.19
CA LEU A 473 4.10 11.64 -12.19
C LEU A 473 4.37 10.34 -12.93
N THR A 474 5.41 10.34 -13.77
CA THR A 474 5.89 9.14 -14.45
C THR A 474 6.71 8.27 -13.49
N HIS A 475 6.91 7.00 -13.86
CA HIS A 475 7.77 6.06 -13.12
C HIS A 475 9.21 6.58 -12.96
N TRP A 476 9.69 7.43 -13.86
CA TRP A 476 11.02 8.05 -13.76
C TRP A 476 11.14 8.96 -12.54
N ALA A 477 10.05 9.61 -12.12
CA ALA A 477 10.03 10.42 -10.91
C ALA A 477 10.39 9.56 -9.69
N LEU A 478 9.87 8.33 -9.59
CA LEU A 478 10.23 7.37 -8.53
C LEU A 478 11.71 6.97 -8.59
N VAL A 479 12.24 6.69 -9.79
CA VAL A 479 13.66 6.32 -9.97
C VAL A 479 14.58 7.46 -9.52
N ILE A 480 14.28 8.70 -9.93
CA ILE A 480 15.01 9.90 -9.50
C ILE A 480 14.91 10.08 -7.99
N GLY A 481 13.71 9.91 -7.41
CA GLY A 481 13.47 9.96 -5.97
C GLY A 481 14.28 8.95 -5.17
N LEU A 482 14.30 7.69 -5.62
CA LEU A 482 15.10 6.63 -5.00
C LEU A 482 16.60 6.92 -5.11
N ALA A 483 17.07 7.42 -6.25
CA ALA A 483 18.46 7.82 -6.43
C ALA A 483 18.85 8.99 -5.51
N ALA A 484 17.96 9.98 -5.36
CA ALA A 484 18.15 11.10 -4.44
C ALA A 484 18.16 10.65 -2.98
N LEU A 485 17.29 9.71 -2.61
CA LEU A 485 17.26 9.11 -1.28
C LEU A 485 18.51 8.26 -1.02
N ALA A 486 19.02 7.55 -2.02
CA ALA A 486 20.27 6.80 -1.94
C ALA A 486 21.48 7.73 -1.75
N TRP A 487 21.57 8.81 -2.54
CA TRP A 487 22.57 9.86 -2.39
C TRP A 487 22.52 10.45 -0.97
N PHE A 488 21.31 10.84 -0.55
CA PHE A 488 21.07 11.32 0.78
C PHE A 488 21.49 10.28 1.81
N ALA A 489 21.19 9.00 1.65
CA ALA A 489 21.56 7.98 2.64
C ALA A 489 23.07 7.79 2.83
N PHE A 490 23.88 8.11 1.82
CA PHE A 490 25.30 7.76 1.79
C PHE A 490 26.24 8.90 2.13
N VAL A 491 25.92 10.11 1.68
CA VAL A 491 26.80 11.25 1.84
C VAL A 491 26.69 11.78 3.26
N ASN A 492 27.76 11.67 4.06
CA ASN A 492 27.74 12.00 5.49
C ASN A 492 28.01 13.49 5.79
N ASN A 493 28.20 14.33 4.77
CA ASN A 493 28.49 15.76 4.92
C ASN A 493 27.33 16.62 4.38
N TRP A 494 27.49 17.93 4.32
CA TRP A 494 26.43 18.84 3.84
C TRP A 494 26.02 18.60 2.37
N TRP A 495 26.86 17.94 1.56
CA TRP A 495 26.51 17.53 0.19
C TRP A 495 25.40 16.48 0.12
N ARG A 496 25.02 15.90 1.26
CA ARG A 496 23.83 15.06 1.39
C ARG A 496 22.58 15.73 0.85
N LEU A 497 22.46 17.05 1.02
CA LEU A 497 21.34 17.86 0.55
C LEU A 497 21.37 18.11 -0.97
N ALA A 498 22.50 17.89 -1.64
CA ALA A 498 22.59 18.06 -3.09
C ALA A 498 21.67 17.07 -3.84
N GLY A 499 21.49 15.85 -3.33
CA GLY A 499 20.61 14.85 -3.93
C GLY A 499 19.16 15.35 -4.09
N PRO A 500 18.46 15.70 -3.00
CA PRO A 500 17.13 16.30 -3.07
C PRO A 500 17.06 17.59 -3.91
N VAL A 501 18.08 18.44 -3.83
CA VAL A 501 18.12 19.71 -4.59
C VAL A 501 18.20 19.46 -6.10
N VAL A 502 18.99 18.47 -6.54
CA VAL A 502 19.12 18.08 -7.95
C VAL A 502 17.92 17.26 -8.43
N ALA A 503 17.27 16.51 -7.54
CA ALA A 503 16.09 15.70 -7.89
C ALA A 503 14.92 16.56 -8.36
N LEU A 504 14.68 17.71 -7.72
CA LEU A 504 13.55 18.57 -8.03
C LEU A 504 13.53 19.03 -9.51
N PRO A 505 14.58 19.66 -10.07
CA PRO A 505 14.58 20.05 -11.48
C PRO A 505 14.52 18.84 -12.42
N LEU A 506 15.11 17.70 -12.07
CA LEU A 506 15.01 16.49 -12.88
C LEU A 506 13.58 15.94 -12.94
N ILE A 507 12.84 15.98 -11.83
CA ILE A 507 11.43 15.58 -11.78
C ILE A 507 10.57 16.56 -12.58
N LEU A 508 10.83 17.86 -12.50
CA LEU A 508 10.09 18.84 -13.29
C LEU A 508 10.34 18.69 -14.80
N LEU A 509 11.52 18.23 -15.21
CA LEU A 509 11.88 18.04 -16.62
C LEU A 509 11.44 16.68 -17.20
N PHE A 510 11.55 15.60 -16.42
CA PHE A 510 11.37 14.22 -16.91
C PHE A 510 10.32 13.41 -16.14
N GLY A 511 9.84 13.94 -15.02
CA GLY A 511 8.98 13.24 -14.08
C GLY A 511 7.51 13.56 -14.19
N LEU A 512 7.10 14.60 -14.94
CA LEU A 512 5.69 14.95 -15.15
C LEU A 512 5.10 14.15 -16.31
N ASP A 513 3.91 13.58 -16.10
CA ASP A 513 3.13 12.88 -17.12
C ASP A 513 1.97 13.75 -17.63
N GLN A 514 1.41 13.35 -18.77
CA GLN A 514 0.28 14.04 -19.39
C GLN A 514 -1.04 13.36 -19.06
N ARG A 515 -2.15 14.10 -19.15
CA ARG A 515 -3.49 13.50 -19.11
C ARG A 515 -3.75 12.78 -20.45
N PRO A 516 -4.39 11.59 -20.42
CA PRO A 516 -4.75 10.88 -21.64
C PRO A 516 -5.76 11.69 -22.47
N ASP A 517 -5.81 11.40 -23.76
CA ASP A 517 -6.92 11.81 -24.62
C ASP A 517 -8.05 10.78 -24.60
N ILE A 518 -7.72 9.49 -24.40
CA ILE A 518 -8.68 8.38 -24.32
C ILE A 518 -8.28 7.39 -23.23
N LEU A 519 -9.27 6.94 -22.46
CA LEU A 519 -9.16 5.81 -21.53
C LEU A 519 -10.14 4.71 -21.92
N VAL A 520 -9.64 3.47 -21.96
CA VAL A 520 -10.45 2.29 -22.31
C VAL A 520 -10.33 1.25 -21.21
N ALA A 521 -11.44 0.99 -20.53
CA ALA A 521 -11.49 -0.06 -19.52
C ALA A 521 -11.50 -1.45 -20.15
N ASP A 522 -10.92 -2.43 -19.48
CA ASP A 522 -10.94 -3.84 -19.89
C ASP A 522 -12.32 -4.48 -19.64
N THR A 523 -12.87 -4.31 -18.44
CA THR A 523 -14.00 -5.11 -17.91
C THR A 523 -15.30 -4.31 -17.75
N THR A 524 -15.22 -3.02 -17.42
CA THR A 524 -16.41 -2.19 -17.08
C THR A 524 -17.14 -1.57 -18.27
N GLN A 525 -16.68 -1.81 -19.51
CA GLN A 525 -17.24 -1.21 -20.73
C GLN A 525 -17.09 0.31 -20.86
N ALA A 526 -16.38 0.93 -19.93
CA ALA A 526 -16.10 2.36 -19.95
C ALA A 526 -15.09 2.73 -21.05
N VAL A 527 -15.47 3.72 -21.88
CA VAL A 527 -14.60 4.40 -22.82
C VAL A 527 -14.79 5.90 -22.60
N ALA A 528 -13.73 6.58 -22.17
CA ALA A 528 -13.76 8.00 -21.86
C ALA A 528 -12.88 8.78 -22.83
N LEU A 529 -13.37 9.91 -23.33
CA LEU A 529 -12.64 10.83 -24.21
C LEU A 529 -12.47 12.17 -23.53
N ARG A 530 -11.31 12.80 -23.72
CA ARG A 530 -11.01 14.13 -23.21
C ARG A 530 -11.82 15.20 -23.95
N GLN A 531 -12.35 16.16 -23.20
CA GLN A 531 -13.07 17.34 -23.65
C GLN A 531 -12.56 18.60 -22.89
N ALA A 532 -13.14 19.77 -23.17
CA ALA A 532 -12.69 21.03 -22.59
C ALA A 532 -12.71 21.04 -21.04
N ASP A 533 -13.75 20.45 -20.44
CA ASP A 533 -14.00 20.47 -18.98
C ASP A 533 -13.69 19.12 -18.28
N GLY A 534 -12.83 18.27 -18.86
CA GLY A 534 -12.45 16.96 -18.28
C GLY A 534 -12.62 15.82 -19.27
N HIS A 535 -13.17 14.69 -18.83
CA HIS A 535 -13.48 13.54 -19.68
C HIS A 535 -14.98 13.27 -19.76
N GLY A 536 -15.46 12.90 -20.94
CA GLY A 536 -16.84 12.46 -21.18
C GLY A 536 -16.88 10.99 -21.60
N LEU A 537 -17.87 10.24 -21.09
CA LEU A 537 -18.02 8.83 -21.43
C LEU A 537 -18.71 8.65 -22.78
N VAL A 538 -18.06 7.96 -23.73
CA VAL A 538 -18.66 7.51 -24.99
C VAL A 538 -19.44 6.21 -24.80
N SER A 539 -18.97 5.36 -23.87
CA SER A 539 -19.64 4.11 -23.51
C SER A 539 -19.33 3.77 -22.04
N GLY A 540 -20.17 2.94 -21.42
CA GLY A 540 -20.06 2.55 -20.01
C GLY A 540 -20.92 3.41 -19.08
N LYS A 541 -20.67 3.29 -17.77
CA LYS A 541 -21.38 4.03 -16.72
C LYS A 541 -20.42 4.82 -15.84
N ALA A 542 -20.86 5.98 -15.38
CA ALA A 542 -20.08 6.84 -14.49
C ALA A 542 -19.82 6.23 -13.12
N ASP A 543 -20.76 5.41 -12.61
CA ASP A 543 -20.67 4.70 -11.33
C ASP A 543 -19.84 3.41 -11.39
N SER A 544 -19.19 3.12 -12.52
CA SER A 544 -18.37 1.92 -12.63
C SER A 544 -17.04 2.09 -11.89
N PHE A 545 -16.58 1.00 -11.24
CA PHE A 545 -15.34 1.00 -10.45
C PHE A 545 -14.11 1.56 -11.19
N ALA A 546 -13.98 1.31 -12.50
CA ALA A 546 -12.87 1.88 -13.27
C ALA A 546 -12.97 3.41 -13.39
N VAL A 547 -14.17 3.93 -13.61
CA VAL A 547 -14.41 5.38 -13.75
C VAL A 547 -14.26 6.09 -12.40
N GLU A 548 -14.68 5.48 -11.30
CA GLU A 548 -14.46 5.98 -9.95
C GLU A 548 -12.95 6.13 -9.66
N VAL A 549 -12.17 5.07 -9.94
CA VAL A 549 -10.70 5.11 -9.78
C VAL A 549 -10.05 6.15 -10.70
N TRP A 550 -10.55 6.33 -11.94
CA TRP A 550 -10.04 7.38 -12.83
C TRP A 550 -10.41 8.78 -12.34
N SER A 551 -11.64 8.98 -11.87
CA SER A 551 -12.12 10.22 -11.27
C SER A 551 -11.24 10.64 -10.11
N ASP A 552 -10.92 9.71 -9.21
CA ASP A 552 -10.03 9.95 -8.07
C ASP A 552 -8.59 10.25 -8.53
N HIS A 553 -8.06 9.47 -9.48
CA HIS A 553 -6.70 9.64 -9.96
C HIS A 553 -6.49 10.98 -10.68
N TYR A 554 -7.41 11.38 -11.55
CA TYR A 554 -7.32 12.64 -12.30
C TYR A 554 -7.96 13.83 -11.57
N GLN A 555 -8.62 13.58 -10.43
CA GLN A 555 -9.35 14.57 -9.63
C GLN A 555 -10.35 15.36 -10.49
N GLU A 556 -11.13 14.65 -11.30
CA GLU A 556 -12.08 15.22 -12.25
C GLU A 556 -13.36 14.39 -12.33
N VAL A 557 -14.49 15.06 -12.53
CA VAL A 557 -15.78 14.37 -12.71
C VAL A 557 -15.90 13.90 -14.15
N PHE A 558 -16.05 12.59 -14.34
CA PHE A 558 -16.30 12.00 -15.66
C PHE A 558 -17.77 12.20 -16.02
N ALA A 559 -18.03 13.00 -17.05
CA ALA A 559 -19.40 13.34 -17.46
C ALA A 559 -20.12 12.11 -18.05
N GLU A 560 -21.41 11.98 -17.72
CA GLU A 560 -22.30 11.03 -18.37
C GLU A 560 -22.54 11.47 -19.82
N GLY A 561 -21.89 10.79 -20.76
CA GLY A 561 -21.96 11.13 -22.18
C GLY A 561 -20.84 12.04 -22.64
N PHE A 562 -20.50 11.91 -23.92
CA PHE A 562 -19.59 12.80 -24.63
C PHE A 562 -20.39 13.58 -25.67
N ALA A 563 -20.32 14.91 -25.65
CA ALA A 563 -21.18 15.77 -26.47
C ALA A 563 -21.04 15.53 -27.99
N GLY A 564 -19.88 15.04 -28.45
CA GLY A 564 -19.61 14.69 -29.84
C GLY A 564 -19.88 13.22 -30.21
N ALA A 565 -20.45 12.42 -29.30
CA ALA A 565 -20.70 11.00 -29.55
C ALA A 565 -22.06 10.77 -30.21
N ARG A 566 -22.07 9.97 -31.27
CA ARG A 566 -23.29 9.46 -31.91
C ARG A 566 -23.31 7.95 -31.76
N CYS A 567 -24.30 7.45 -31.04
CA CYS A 567 -24.44 6.02 -30.76
C CYS A 567 -25.69 5.46 -31.42
N ASP A 568 -25.56 4.25 -31.95
CA ASP A 568 -26.66 3.42 -32.41
C ASP A 568 -26.60 2.02 -31.76
N SER A 569 -27.29 1.04 -32.34
CA SER A 569 -27.26 -0.34 -31.84
C SER A 569 -25.96 -1.09 -32.14
N LEU A 570 -25.18 -0.65 -33.13
CA LEU A 570 -23.96 -1.31 -33.59
C LEU A 570 -22.72 -0.78 -32.86
N GLY A 571 -22.70 0.52 -32.54
CA GLY A 571 -21.58 1.16 -31.89
C GLY A 571 -21.80 2.63 -31.53
N CYS A 572 -20.72 3.30 -31.18
CA CYS A 572 -20.67 4.73 -30.96
C CYS A 572 -19.50 5.33 -31.73
N ILE A 573 -19.72 6.42 -32.45
CA ILE A 573 -18.67 7.17 -33.12
C ILE A 573 -18.52 8.50 -32.38
N ALA A 574 -17.29 8.87 -32.05
CA ALA A 574 -16.95 10.15 -31.47
C ALA A 574 -15.92 10.85 -32.35
N GLN A 575 -16.18 12.11 -32.68
CA GLN A 575 -15.28 12.94 -33.47
C GLN A 575 -14.87 14.17 -32.67
N THR A 576 -13.56 14.43 -32.62
CA THR A 576 -12.98 15.64 -32.07
C THR A 576 -12.35 16.46 -33.20
N GLU A 577 -11.86 17.66 -32.90
CA GLU A 577 -11.09 18.45 -33.88
C GLU A 577 -9.75 17.80 -34.25
N ARG A 578 -9.23 16.89 -33.40
CA ARG A 578 -7.88 16.30 -33.54
C ARG A 578 -7.90 14.90 -34.17
N PHE A 579 -8.93 14.10 -33.85
CA PHE A 579 -9.02 12.69 -34.24
C PHE A 579 -10.47 12.18 -34.17
N SER A 580 -10.69 11.01 -34.78
CA SER A 580 -11.97 10.29 -34.80
C SER A 580 -11.85 8.87 -34.24
N VAL A 581 -12.85 8.43 -33.48
CA VAL A 581 -12.86 7.15 -32.77
C VAL A 581 -14.19 6.43 -33.00
N ALA A 582 -14.13 5.13 -33.32
CA ALA A 582 -15.29 4.25 -33.34
C ALA A 582 -15.21 3.21 -32.22
N VAL A 583 -16.27 3.12 -31.41
CA VAL A 583 -16.45 2.12 -30.36
C VAL A 583 -17.45 1.08 -30.85
N ILE A 584 -16.95 -0.08 -31.24
CA ILE A 584 -17.73 -1.15 -31.85
C ILE A 584 -18.28 -2.07 -30.76
N ARG A 585 -19.61 -2.19 -30.72
CA ARG A 585 -20.33 -3.12 -29.82
C ARG A 585 -20.72 -4.42 -30.52
N ASN A 586 -20.92 -4.38 -31.84
CA ASN A 586 -21.32 -5.53 -32.65
C ASN A 586 -20.36 -5.72 -33.82
N ALA A 587 -19.97 -6.97 -34.11
CA ALA A 587 -19.06 -7.30 -35.21
C ALA A 587 -19.54 -6.84 -36.60
N ALA A 588 -20.84 -6.59 -36.79
CA ALA A 588 -21.36 -6.04 -38.05
C ALA A 588 -20.83 -4.61 -38.35
N ALA A 589 -20.54 -3.80 -37.32
CA ALA A 589 -20.06 -2.42 -37.49
C ALA A 589 -18.67 -2.34 -38.13
N PHE A 590 -17.86 -3.43 -38.06
CA PHE A 590 -16.56 -3.46 -38.73
C PHE A 590 -16.66 -3.24 -40.25
N ALA A 591 -17.78 -3.59 -40.88
CA ALA A 591 -17.93 -3.37 -42.33
C ALA A 591 -18.08 -1.88 -42.69
N GLU A 592 -18.56 -1.06 -41.76
CA GLU A 592 -18.85 0.35 -41.96
C GLU A 592 -17.72 1.24 -41.43
N ASP A 593 -17.14 0.88 -40.28
CA ASP A 593 -16.22 1.76 -39.54
C ASP A 593 -14.73 1.50 -39.82
N CYS A 594 -14.37 0.31 -40.33
CA CYS A 594 -12.97 -0.06 -40.54
C CYS A 594 -12.28 0.83 -41.58
N GLY A 595 -11.20 1.50 -41.17
CA GLY A 595 -10.41 2.39 -42.02
C GLY A 595 -11.01 3.78 -42.27
N LEU A 596 -12.18 4.09 -41.69
CA LEU A 596 -12.75 5.45 -41.72
C LEU A 596 -12.34 6.31 -40.52
N HIS A 597 -11.91 5.67 -39.43
CA HIS A 597 -11.58 6.31 -38.17
C HIS A 597 -10.11 6.08 -37.79
N ASP A 598 -9.54 7.03 -37.06
CA ASP A 598 -8.14 6.98 -36.63
C ASP A 598 -7.91 5.87 -35.60
N LEU A 599 -8.92 5.58 -34.77
CA LEU A 599 -8.92 4.52 -33.77
C LEU A 599 -10.23 3.76 -33.74
N ILE A 600 -10.12 2.43 -33.70
CA ILE A 600 -11.24 1.51 -33.52
C ILE A 600 -11.05 0.78 -32.19
N ILE A 601 -12.04 0.89 -31.31
CA ILE A 601 -12.08 0.18 -30.03
C ILE A 601 -13.20 -0.85 -30.11
N ALA A 602 -12.86 -2.13 -30.03
CA ALA A 602 -13.83 -3.21 -30.15
C ALA A 602 -13.68 -4.21 -29.00
N ARG A 603 -14.83 -4.65 -28.46
CA ARG A 603 -14.86 -5.76 -27.47
C ARG A 603 -15.03 -7.13 -28.11
N VAL A 604 -15.02 -7.17 -29.44
CA VAL A 604 -15.04 -8.36 -30.26
C VAL A 604 -13.74 -8.39 -31.07
N ARG A 605 -13.23 -9.60 -31.35
CA ARG A 605 -12.01 -9.78 -32.13
C ARG A 605 -12.16 -9.12 -33.50
N ALA A 606 -11.21 -8.25 -33.86
CA ALA A 606 -11.26 -7.56 -35.13
C ALA A 606 -10.94 -8.53 -36.28
N PRO A 607 -11.68 -8.49 -37.39
CA PRO A 607 -11.35 -9.31 -38.55
C PRO A 607 -10.05 -8.80 -39.16
N ARG A 608 -9.23 -9.70 -39.71
CA ARG A 608 -7.97 -9.34 -40.40
C ARG A 608 -8.17 -8.39 -41.60
N SER A 609 -9.39 -8.29 -42.11
CA SER A 609 -9.79 -7.36 -43.16
C SER A 609 -10.02 -5.93 -42.67
N CYS A 610 -10.09 -5.69 -41.36
CA CYS A 610 -10.16 -4.36 -40.79
C CYS A 610 -8.77 -3.71 -40.90
N VAL A 611 -8.55 -2.99 -42.01
CA VAL A 611 -7.26 -2.36 -42.33
C VAL A 611 -7.47 -0.86 -42.43
N GLY A 612 -6.69 -0.10 -41.66
CA GLY A 612 -6.78 1.36 -41.57
C GLY A 612 -7.11 1.82 -40.16
N GLY A 613 -6.42 2.87 -39.69
CA GLY A 613 -6.44 3.28 -38.28
C GLY A 613 -5.73 2.30 -37.35
N GLN A 614 -5.60 2.68 -36.08
CA GLN A 614 -5.20 1.76 -35.02
C GLN A 614 -6.42 1.00 -34.51
N VAL A 615 -6.25 -0.27 -34.17
CA VAL A 615 -7.34 -1.12 -33.64
C VAL A 615 -6.91 -1.61 -32.26
N VAL A 616 -7.83 -1.49 -31.30
CA VAL A 616 -7.74 -2.10 -29.97
C VAL A 616 -8.94 -3.03 -29.85
N ASP A 617 -8.70 -4.33 -30.00
CA ASP A 617 -9.76 -5.33 -30.02
C ASP A 617 -9.90 -6.11 -28.70
N ALA A 618 -10.73 -7.16 -28.70
CA ALA A 618 -10.96 -7.99 -27.52
C ALA A 618 -9.69 -8.66 -26.98
N ASP A 619 -8.78 -9.11 -27.87
CA ASP A 619 -7.54 -9.78 -27.47
C ASP A 619 -6.56 -8.77 -26.90
N ASP A 620 -6.49 -7.56 -27.49
CA ASP A 620 -5.68 -6.46 -26.97
C ASP A 620 -6.14 -6.04 -25.57
N LEU A 621 -7.45 -5.84 -25.37
CA LEU A 621 -8.03 -5.51 -24.06
C LEU A 621 -7.80 -6.61 -23.02
N ALA A 622 -7.89 -7.88 -23.42
CA ALA A 622 -7.68 -9.00 -22.53
C ALA A 622 -6.19 -9.19 -22.14
N ALA A 623 -5.25 -8.87 -23.04
CA ALA A 623 -3.81 -8.96 -22.77
C ALA A 623 -3.25 -7.71 -22.07
N GLY A 624 -3.71 -6.52 -22.47
CA GLY A 624 -3.21 -5.22 -22.02
C GLY A 624 -3.95 -4.63 -20.81
N GLY A 625 -5.13 -5.16 -20.47
CA GLY A 625 -5.99 -4.57 -19.44
C GLY A 625 -6.49 -3.18 -19.87
N VAL A 626 -6.46 -2.21 -18.95
CA VAL A 626 -6.84 -0.83 -19.27
C VAL A 626 -5.84 -0.20 -20.24
N HIS A 627 -6.35 0.51 -21.24
CA HIS A 627 -5.52 1.24 -22.20
C HIS A 627 -5.62 2.75 -21.93
N TRP A 628 -4.45 3.37 -21.83
CA TRP A 628 -4.24 4.82 -21.82
C TRP A 628 -3.75 5.22 -23.21
N LEU A 629 -4.41 6.19 -23.83
CA LEU A 629 -4.04 6.64 -25.16
C LEU A 629 -3.91 8.16 -25.21
N ALA A 630 -2.86 8.63 -25.89
CA ALA A 630 -2.63 10.04 -26.20
C ALA A 630 -2.39 10.22 -27.70
N TRP A 631 -2.94 11.27 -28.27
CA TRP A 631 -2.80 11.57 -29.69
C TRP A 631 -1.46 12.23 -29.99
N ASP A 632 -0.63 11.57 -30.80
CA ASP A 632 0.60 12.13 -31.36
C ASP A 632 0.29 12.80 -32.71
N GLU A 633 0.25 14.13 -32.71
CA GLU A 633 -0.02 14.94 -33.91
C GLU A 633 1.05 14.76 -35.00
N ALA A 634 2.31 14.51 -34.62
CA ALA A 634 3.38 14.38 -35.60
C ALA A 634 3.31 13.05 -36.35
N ALA A 635 2.86 12.00 -35.68
CA ALA A 635 2.73 10.66 -36.25
C ALA A 635 1.30 10.33 -36.72
N ALA A 636 0.33 11.22 -36.48
CA ALA A 636 -1.11 11.03 -36.76
C ALA A 636 -1.62 9.67 -36.25
N ARG A 637 -1.23 9.32 -35.02
CA ARG A 637 -1.57 8.06 -34.36
C ARG A 637 -1.61 8.23 -32.84
N PHE A 638 -2.26 7.31 -32.16
CA PHE A 638 -2.24 7.20 -30.71
C PHE A 638 -0.98 6.49 -30.20
N GLU A 639 -0.33 7.10 -29.21
CA GLU A 639 0.57 6.39 -28.30
C GLU A 639 -0.29 5.58 -27.33
N ILE A 640 -0.13 4.26 -27.34
CA ILE A 640 -0.90 3.35 -26.50
C ILE A 640 0.00 2.85 -25.36
N ARG A 641 -0.43 3.12 -24.12
CA ARG A 641 0.17 2.55 -22.91
C ARG A 641 -0.83 1.62 -22.25
N THR A 642 -0.46 0.37 -22.07
CA THR A 642 -1.31 -0.63 -21.43
C THR A 642 -1.03 -0.73 -19.94
N ALA A 643 -2.07 -1.00 -19.15
CA ALA A 643 -1.94 -1.20 -17.71
C ALA A 643 -1.13 -2.47 -17.38
N ILE A 644 -1.28 -3.48 -18.23
CA ILE A 644 -0.47 -4.68 -18.23
C ILE A 644 0.45 -4.57 -19.45
N PRO A 645 1.73 -4.20 -19.28
CA PRO A 645 2.69 -4.43 -20.35
C PRO A 645 2.69 -5.94 -20.61
N ASN A 646 2.75 -6.35 -21.87
CA ASN A 646 2.59 -7.74 -22.29
C ASN A 646 3.75 -8.60 -21.73
N LEU A 647 3.63 -9.03 -20.47
CA LEU A 647 4.63 -9.75 -19.70
C LEU A 647 4.11 -11.16 -19.45
N SER A 648 4.82 -12.19 -19.92
CA SER A 648 4.52 -13.59 -19.61
C SER A 648 5.03 -13.93 -18.21
N ARG A 649 4.28 -13.51 -17.18
CA ARG A 649 4.65 -13.66 -15.76
C ARG A 649 3.66 -14.55 -15.01
N PRO A 650 4.09 -15.26 -13.96
CA PRO A 650 3.23 -16.22 -13.26
C PRO A 650 2.05 -15.59 -12.50
N TRP A 651 2.15 -14.31 -12.14
CA TRP A 651 1.06 -13.57 -11.50
C TRP A 651 0.02 -13.04 -12.49
N ARG A 652 0.23 -13.16 -13.81
CA ARG A 652 -0.72 -12.67 -14.81
C ARG A 652 -1.78 -13.73 -15.10
N VAL A 653 -3.02 -13.27 -15.14
CA VAL A 653 -4.12 -14.08 -15.68
C VAL A 653 -4.00 -14.06 -17.20
N LEU A 654 -3.68 -15.22 -17.80
CA LEU A 654 -3.63 -15.34 -19.24
C LEU A 654 -5.05 -15.28 -19.83
N PRO A 655 -5.25 -14.55 -20.93
CA PRO A 655 -6.52 -14.56 -21.64
C PRO A 655 -6.86 -15.98 -22.14
N PRO A 656 -8.16 -16.32 -22.19
CA PRO A 656 -8.67 -17.68 -22.36
C PRO A 656 -8.53 -18.30 -23.75
#